data_AF-A0A2G6I0S9-F1
#
_entry.id   AF-A0A2G6I0S9-F1
#
_cell.length_a   1.000
_cell.length_b   1.000
_cell.length_c   1.000
_cell.angle_alpha   90.00
_cell.angle_beta   90.00
_cell.angle_gamma   90.00
#
_symmetry.space_group_name_H-M   'P 1'
#
loop_
_entity.id
_entity.type
_entity.pdbx_description
1 polymer ?
#
loop_
_entity_poly.entity_id
_entity_poly.type
_entity_poly.pdbx_seq_one_letter_code
_entity_poly.pdbx_strand_id
1 'polypeptide(L)'
;MHIPYLLALDIGTSSIGYVVFTINKKGEPTAVEDLDVRIFSDGRNPETKEPLAVGRRKARGIRRTRDRGQNRVRRLVKELIECGLLPANDQERREILQQTCPYEARALSANQPVEPYTLGRAIFHLGRRRGFKSNRLASGGEESEYKSKIESLREHLGDHTLGEYLYRRIQENKALANKGTPIKQTPVRFRNGETEFYADRAMYKSEFRKIQETQGNTLLSDKQWALLEETVFFQYPLKPVPKGKCRFYSEETRAHIDLPISHEFRILQEVNNLRYVSQGVSHELTERQRNAIIQALHKSKSKTFLSLVKLKDEHKNPFFPSDAQFNLDVASRSSKLIGNETLINLRKADYLGKLADTLDTKKLNDIVEYLIEPFEQANGKRVIASDKKVISYLKKQLPSLSSEQINNLSNYRFKRGTASVSRKFIEQINPILREQGLVYSDAVAQLSDEIGIPLHHSDFAPDELMNELPYYGVAMPESVWGEKPESDANKAPHERDEDAYQYGKIANPTVHVALNQLRFVVNQIISKMGGTPEKIHIELTRDLKNSKQAREEYSRNQKKNKKNNDRIRDLLQTEFGIERPRREDIQKVKLWEELDDHTCIFTEQRIAAKQLFNGEVEIEHIVPFSRCYDDGMNNKTLAFKNANNIKGNRTPFEAFGTDQERYAVMMKRALKSFGQSSKYERFKEGAFEKFYGGDKGDMIARQLNDTKYISRKARQYLSCICEPKNIIPVNGQMTAVLRDVWQLNHYKDKTTGNYRNDHRHHIVDAFVVGMTSRALINRINRTTSKDQRHINNLYELLKDRVGDALAPSLKAQLQHKLGSVTASYKPDHTDHGSMYNGTAYGLIELDGKVYGVTRKPINALSHDEIFSIRDDRLKKKILSYLTDNKSAKDSKELQTIVPKKQLTRKLTGFTEETGIKSSRILVSNKSISVIRSAPYKGYTLNSYAYCDVWKIPHKKDKKTGVYTYKYKGVLVPYAEVNQYKSTPKRPVDKDGRSHPAAKKLMRLYKHDCIDLINKRSGEVTRKRIAGFKNDNRLDLQNSLGSLKSKQKPISVNKIYTENHISKKNT
;
A
#
# COMPACT_ATOMS: atom_id res chain seq x y z
N MET A 1 -13.42 24.29 39.63
CA MET A 1 -13.18 25.50 38.82
C MET A 1 -12.55 25.05 37.52
N HIS A 2 -13.18 25.34 36.38
CA HIS A 2 -12.59 25.10 35.08
C HIS A 2 -11.44 26.10 34.89
N ILE A 3 -10.20 25.61 34.73
CA ILE A 3 -9.03 26.45 34.49
C ILE A 3 -8.89 26.60 32.98
N PRO A 4 -8.99 27.83 32.42
CA PRO A 4 -8.70 28.09 31.02
C PRO A 4 -7.32 27.55 30.63
N TYR A 5 -7.26 26.74 29.57
CA TYR A 5 -6.01 26.15 29.14
C TYR A 5 -5.84 26.08 27.61
N LEU A 6 -4.59 26.11 27.20
CA LEU A 6 -4.13 25.87 25.83
C LEU A 6 -3.52 24.47 25.74
N LEU A 7 -4.01 23.67 24.80
CA LEU A 7 -3.41 22.39 24.45
C LEU A 7 -2.52 22.54 23.21
N ALA A 8 -1.24 22.24 23.34
CA ALA A 8 -0.29 22.22 22.23
C ALA A 8 0.09 20.78 21.84
N LEU A 9 0.09 20.49 20.53
CA LEU A 9 0.25 19.14 19.99
C LEU A 9 1.30 19.09 18.88
N ASP A 10 2.31 18.22 19.04
CA ASP A 10 3.15 17.69 17.97
C ASP A 10 2.63 16.28 17.61
N ILE A 11 2.15 16.11 16.39
CA ILE A 11 1.54 14.86 15.94
C ILE A 11 2.32 14.29 14.76
N GLY A 12 2.97 13.15 15.01
CA GLY A 12 3.69 12.36 14.02
C GLY A 12 2.97 11.08 13.61
N THR A 13 3.67 10.26 12.81
CA THR A 13 3.18 8.95 12.36
C THR A 13 3.26 7.84 13.43
N SER A 14 4.06 8.05 14.46
CA SER A 14 4.32 7.07 15.53
C SER A 14 4.41 7.69 16.93
N SER A 15 4.13 8.98 17.06
CA SER A 15 4.21 9.71 18.32
C SER A 15 3.22 10.88 18.35
N ILE A 16 2.75 11.22 19.55
CA ILE A 16 2.05 12.47 19.87
C ILE A 16 2.74 13.06 21.10
N GLY A 17 3.43 14.18 20.93
CA GLY A 17 3.89 15.01 22.04
C GLY A 17 2.83 16.05 22.38
N TYR A 18 2.62 16.33 23.65
CA TYR A 18 1.73 17.42 24.06
C TYR A 18 2.27 18.23 25.23
N VAL A 19 1.80 19.46 25.32
CA VAL A 19 1.96 20.33 26.49
C VAL A 19 0.63 21.04 26.77
N VAL A 20 0.24 21.10 28.04
CA VAL A 20 -0.92 21.83 28.54
C VAL A 20 -0.42 23.07 29.24
N PHE A 21 -0.92 24.23 28.84
CA PHE A 21 -0.59 25.52 29.44
C PHE A 21 -1.81 26.14 30.12
N THR A 22 -1.65 26.66 31.33
CA THR A 22 -2.60 27.61 31.90
C THR A 22 -2.48 28.93 31.14
N ILE A 23 -3.62 29.52 30.77
CA ILE A 23 -3.64 30.78 30.01
C ILE A 23 -4.27 31.94 30.80
N ASN A 24 -3.78 33.15 30.53
CA ASN A 24 -4.38 34.37 31.07
C ASN A 24 -5.64 34.78 30.29
N LYS A 25 -6.29 35.90 30.67
CA LYS A 25 -7.46 36.45 29.95
C LYS A 25 -7.19 36.86 28.49
N LYS A 26 -5.93 37.07 28.10
CA LYS A 26 -5.52 37.31 26.70
C LYS A 26 -5.29 35.99 25.94
N GLY A 27 -5.41 34.87 26.64
CA GLY A 27 -5.15 33.53 26.19
C GLY A 27 -3.69 33.29 25.83
N GLU A 28 -2.77 33.87 26.60
CA GLU A 28 -1.32 33.68 26.52
C GLU A 28 -0.86 32.67 27.58
N PRO A 29 0.11 31.78 27.28
CA PRO A 29 0.65 30.82 28.26
C PRO A 29 1.30 31.50 29.47
N THR A 30 0.98 31.02 30.67
CA THR A 30 1.51 31.53 31.95
C THR A 30 2.22 30.48 32.78
N ALA A 31 1.76 29.22 32.73
CA ALA A 31 2.38 28.08 33.39
C ALA A 31 2.27 26.82 32.54
N VAL A 32 3.20 25.90 32.71
CA VAL A 32 3.14 24.55 32.15
C VAL A 32 2.45 23.64 33.18
N GLU A 33 1.24 23.17 32.87
CA GLU A 33 0.48 22.31 33.79
C GLU A 33 0.87 20.84 33.60
N ASP A 34 0.89 20.38 32.36
CA ASP A 34 1.12 18.99 32.03
C ASP A 34 1.90 18.83 30.74
N LEU A 35 2.64 17.73 30.61
CA LEU A 35 3.32 17.36 29.37
C LEU A 35 3.63 15.87 29.35
N ASP A 36 3.51 15.26 28.17
CA ASP A 36 3.89 13.87 27.97
C ASP A 36 4.05 13.55 26.47
N VAL A 37 4.52 12.34 26.18
CA VAL A 37 4.62 11.79 24.84
C VAL A 37 3.99 10.40 24.78
N ARG A 38 3.06 10.22 23.84
CA ARG A 38 2.45 8.93 23.52
C ARG A 38 3.11 8.34 22.27
N ILE A 39 3.68 7.15 22.39
CA ILE A 39 4.32 6.40 21.31
C ILE A 39 3.45 5.23 20.85
N PHE A 40 3.34 5.02 19.55
CA PHE A 40 2.54 3.95 18.95
C PHE A 40 3.13 3.47 17.62
N SER A 41 2.77 2.27 17.19
CA SER A 41 3.15 1.77 15.86
C SER A 41 2.36 2.48 14.77
N ASP A 42 2.98 2.75 13.62
CA ASP A 42 2.35 3.33 12.43
C ASP A 42 1.36 2.39 11.69
N GLY A 43 1.06 1.21 12.25
CA GLY A 43 0.15 0.21 11.68
C GLY A 43 0.73 -0.57 10.49
N ARG A 44 2.05 -0.56 10.31
CA ARG A 44 2.76 -1.19 9.18
C ARG A 44 3.76 -2.25 9.66
N ASN A 45 4.16 -3.10 8.73
CA ASN A 45 5.24 -4.04 8.99
C ASN A 45 6.58 -3.26 9.10
N PRO A 46 7.39 -3.46 10.16
CA PRO A 46 8.64 -2.72 10.35
C PRO A 46 9.67 -2.91 9.24
N GLU A 47 9.72 -4.11 8.63
CA GLU A 47 10.68 -4.49 7.59
C GLU A 47 10.23 -4.05 6.21
N THR A 48 8.96 -4.32 5.85
CA THR A 48 8.45 -4.06 4.49
C THR A 48 7.74 -2.70 4.35
N LYS A 49 7.44 -2.02 5.46
CA LYS A 49 6.63 -0.78 5.56
C LYS A 49 5.25 -0.85 4.87
N GLU A 50 4.83 -2.02 4.38
CA GLU A 50 3.49 -2.27 3.87
C GLU A 50 2.48 -2.22 5.04
N PRO A 51 1.25 -1.72 4.81
CA PRO A 51 0.16 -1.87 5.76
C PRO A 51 -0.02 -3.32 6.20
N LEU A 52 -0.16 -3.58 7.51
CA LEU A 52 -0.41 -4.94 8.02
C LEU A 52 -1.66 -5.58 7.39
N ALA A 53 -2.67 -4.77 7.06
CA ALA A 53 -3.89 -5.19 6.38
C ALA A 53 -3.65 -5.73 4.96
N VAL A 54 -2.60 -5.30 4.25
CA VAL A 54 -2.26 -5.80 2.90
C VAL A 54 -1.80 -7.25 2.98
N GLY A 55 -0.89 -7.58 3.91
CA GLY A 55 -0.46 -8.96 4.16
C GLY A 55 -1.63 -9.87 4.51
N ARG A 56 -2.53 -9.42 5.41
CA ARG A 56 -3.77 -10.15 5.75
C ARG A 56 -4.67 -10.36 4.53
N ARG A 57 -4.84 -9.33 3.69
CA ARG A 57 -5.67 -9.40 2.46
C ARG A 57 -5.10 -10.39 1.44
N LYS A 58 -3.78 -10.34 1.17
CA LYS A 58 -3.07 -11.27 0.28
C LYS A 58 -3.27 -12.72 0.75
N ALA A 59 -3.01 -13.00 2.03
CA ALA A 59 -3.18 -14.34 2.60
C ALA A 59 -4.65 -14.84 2.56
N ARG A 60 -5.63 -13.97 2.84
CA ARG A 60 -7.05 -14.30 2.71
C ARG A 60 -7.45 -14.60 1.27
N GLY A 61 -6.92 -13.84 0.31
CA GLY A 61 -7.11 -14.09 -1.12
C GLY A 61 -6.62 -15.47 -1.53
N ILE A 62 -5.40 -15.83 -1.13
CA ILE A 62 -4.81 -17.16 -1.39
C ILE A 62 -5.68 -18.28 -0.81
N ARG A 63 -6.12 -18.16 0.45
CA ARG A 63 -7.00 -19.16 1.08
C ARG A 63 -8.31 -19.33 0.31
N ARG A 64 -9.02 -18.24 0.01
CA ARG A 64 -10.28 -18.29 -0.75
C ARG A 64 -10.08 -18.89 -2.14
N THR A 65 -9.02 -18.53 -2.85
CA THR A 65 -8.70 -19.09 -4.16
C THR A 65 -8.43 -20.60 -4.07
N ARG A 66 -7.66 -21.03 -3.07
CA ARG A 66 -7.39 -22.45 -2.80
C ARG A 66 -8.69 -23.20 -2.51
N ASP A 67 -9.48 -22.74 -1.55
CA ASP A 67 -10.68 -23.45 -1.08
C ASP A 67 -11.75 -23.52 -2.17
N ARG A 68 -11.97 -22.43 -2.92
CA ARG A 68 -12.84 -22.43 -4.11
C ARG A 68 -12.33 -23.37 -5.20
N GLY A 69 -11.01 -23.42 -5.40
CA GLY A 69 -10.39 -24.34 -6.33
C GLY A 69 -10.61 -25.80 -5.94
N GLN A 70 -10.41 -26.13 -4.67
CA GLN A 70 -10.64 -27.48 -4.13
C GLN A 70 -12.11 -27.87 -4.18
N ASN A 71 -13.03 -26.98 -3.79
CA ASN A 71 -14.48 -27.25 -3.86
C ASN A 71 -14.92 -27.51 -5.31
N ARG A 72 -14.43 -26.73 -6.28
CA ARG A 72 -14.69 -26.99 -7.70
C ARG A 72 -14.16 -28.35 -8.13
N VAL A 73 -12.92 -28.69 -7.77
CA VAL A 73 -12.32 -30.00 -8.13
C VAL A 73 -13.11 -31.14 -7.51
N ARG A 74 -13.57 -31.02 -6.26
CA ARG A 74 -14.44 -32.03 -5.63
C ARG A 74 -15.78 -32.18 -6.35
N ARG A 75 -16.45 -31.07 -6.66
CA ARG A 75 -17.69 -31.06 -7.44
C ARG A 75 -17.49 -31.71 -8.81
N LEU A 76 -16.43 -31.32 -9.53
CA LEU A 76 -16.12 -31.86 -10.84
C LEU A 76 -15.80 -33.35 -10.80
N VAL A 77 -15.04 -33.83 -9.82
CA VAL A 77 -14.76 -35.27 -9.68
C VAL A 77 -16.05 -36.04 -9.44
N LYS A 78 -16.95 -35.53 -8.59
CA LYS A 78 -18.27 -36.14 -8.36
C LYS A 78 -19.07 -36.22 -9.67
N GLU A 79 -19.19 -35.11 -10.39
CA GLU A 79 -19.94 -35.05 -11.66
C GLU A 79 -19.31 -35.93 -12.74
N LEU A 80 -17.99 -36.00 -12.83
CA LEU A 80 -17.30 -36.91 -13.78
C LEU A 80 -17.55 -38.38 -13.46
N ILE A 81 -17.66 -38.75 -12.18
CA ILE A 81 -18.01 -40.13 -11.78
C ILE A 81 -19.47 -40.43 -12.14
N GLU A 82 -20.39 -39.51 -11.83
CA GLU A 82 -21.82 -39.65 -12.17
C GLU A 82 -22.06 -39.74 -13.68
N CYS A 83 -21.21 -39.10 -14.48
CA CYS A 83 -21.23 -39.21 -15.95
C CYS A 83 -20.46 -40.42 -16.51
N GLY A 84 -19.90 -41.30 -15.68
CA GLY A 84 -19.13 -42.47 -16.14
C GLY A 84 -17.75 -42.14 -16.75
N LEU A 85 -17.26 -40.90 -16.59
CA LEU A 85 -15.98 -40.43 -17.14
C LEU A 85 -14.80 -40.61 -16.18
N LEU A 86 -15.04 -41.00 -14.93
CA LEU A 86 -14.01 -41.40 -13.97
C LEU A 86 -14.54 -42.54 -13.09
N PRO A 87 -13.68 -43.47 -12.64
CA PRO A 87 -14.11 -44.54 -11.75
C PRO A 87 -14.44 -44.01 -10.35
N ALA A 88 -15.45 -44.63 -9.73
CA ALA A 88 -15.85 -44.36 -8.35
C ALA A 88 -14.73 -44.73 -7.36
N ASN A 89 -14.01 -45.82 -7.63
CA ASN A 89 -12.89 -46.28 -6.82
C ASN A 89 -11.74 -45.26 -6.83
N ASP A 90 -11.30 -44.83 -5.64
CA ASP A 90 -10.25 -43.84 -5.44
C ASP A 90 -8.88 -44.27 -5.98
N GLN A 91 -8.56 -45.56 -5.89
CA GLN A 91 -7.27 -46.12 -6.31
C GLN A 91 -7.19 -46.22 -7.83
N GLU A 92 -8.19 -46.82 -8.48
CA GLU A 92 -8.30 -46.87 -9.95
C GLU A 92 -8.25 -45.46 -10.56
N ARG A 93 -8.96 -44.50 -9.94
CA ARG A 93 -8.92 -43.11 -10.39
C ARG A 93 -7.53 -42.51 -10.31
N ARG A 94 -6.75 -42.82 -9.25
CA ARG A 94 -5.37 -42.34 -9.13
C ARG A 94 -4.48 -42.95 -10.21
N GLU A 95 -4.64 -44.22 -10.52
CA GLU A 95 -3.88 -44.94 -11.53
C GLU A 95 -4.13 -44.33 -12.93
N ILE A 96 -5.39 -44.17 -13.33
CA ILE A 96 -5.76 -43.51 -14.59
C ILE A 96 -5.16 -42.10 -14.66
N LEU A 97 -5.34 -41.30 -13.60
CA LEU A 97 -4.83 -39.92 -13.57
C LEU A 97 -3.28 -39.83 -13.56
N GLN A 98 -2.56 -40.91 -13.24
CA GLN A 98 -1.10 -40.99 -13.29
C GLN A 98 -0.60 -41.48 -14.65
N GLN A 99 -1.25 -42.48 -15.23
CA GLN A 99 -0.85 -43.09 -16.50
C GLN A 99 -1.19 -42.19 -17.71
N THR A 100 -2.33 -41.50 -17.68
CA THR A 100 -2.77 -40.69 -18.82
C THR A 100 -2.20 -39.27 -18.78
N CYS A 101 -1.43 -38.90 -19.80
CA CYS A 101 -0.95 -37.54 -19.99
C CYS A 101 -2.15 -36.59 -20.21
N PRO A 102 -2.33 -35.53 -19.39
CA PRO A 102 -3.50 -34.66 -19.49
C PRO A 102 -3.51 -33.80 -20.76
N TYR A 103 -2.35 -33.49 -21.33
CA TYR A 103 -2.27 -32.68 -22.56
C TYR A 103 -2.54 -33.54 -23.80
N GLU A 104 -2.07 -34.78 -23.79
CA GLU A 104 -2.40 -35.78 -24.81
C GLU A 104 -3.90 -36.06 -24.83
N ALA A 105 -4.50 -36.37 -23.67
CA ALA A 105 -5.94 -36.60 -23.57
C ALA A 105 -6.76 -35.42 -24.11
N ARG A 106 -6.33 -34.18 -23.83
CA ARG A 106 -6.96 -32.96 -24.37
C ARG A 106 -6.83 -32.86 -25.88
N ALA A 107 -5.64 -33.11 -26.43
CA ALA A 107 -5.40 -33.08 -27.87
C ALA A 107 -6.20 -34.17 -28.60
N LEU A 108 -6.19 -35.41 -28.10
CA LEU A 108 -6.95 -36.51 -28.69
C LEU A 108 -8.46 -36.23 -28.66
N SER A 109 -9.00 -35.82 -27.50
CA SER A 109 -10.44 -35.55 -27.35
C SER A 109 -10.95 -34.42 -28.26
N ALA A 110 -10.06 -33.52 -28.71
CA ALA A 110 -10.43 -32.42 -29.61
C ALA A 110 -10.46 -32.85 -31.10
N ASN A 111 -9.77 -33.94 -31.45
CA ASN A 111 -9.54 -34.34 -32.86
C ASN A 111 -10.22 -35.66 -33.25
N GLN A 112 -10.53 -36.54 -32.30
CA GLN A 112 -11.15 -37.83 -32.56
C GLN A 112 -12.03 -38.30 -31.39
N PRO A 113 -13.00 -39.20 -31.61
CA PRO A 113 -13.69 -39.90 -30.52
C PRO A 113 -12.68 -40.62 -29.60
N VAL A 114 -12.91 -40.59 -28.29
CA VAL A 114 -12.03 -41.23 -27.30
C VAL A 114 -12.81 -42.00 -26.25
N GLU A 115 -12.11 -42.90 -25.55
CA GLU A 115 -12.65 -43.65 -24.42
C GLU A 115 -13.09 -42.74 -23.24
N PRO A 116 -14.09 -43.16 -22.43
CA PRO A 116 -14.67 -42.36 -21.35
C PRO A 116 -13.65 -41.75 -20.40
N TYR A 117 -12.65 -42.52 -19.98
CA TYR A 117 -11.65 -42.07 -19.01
C TYR A 117 -10.61 -41.12 -19.62
N THR A 118 -10.37 -41.20 -20.93
CA THR A 118 -9.55 -40.23 -21.66
C THR A 118 -10.27 -38.88 -21.72
N LEU A 119 -11.56 -38.89 -22.04
CA LEU A 119 -12.39 -37.68 -22.01
C LEU A 119 -12.46 -37.09 -20.59
N GLY A 120 -12.69 -37.93 -19.58
CA GLY A 120 -12.70 -37.52 -18.18
C GLY A 120 -11.38 -36.89 -17.72
N ARG A 121 -10.24 -37.45 -18.16
CA ARG A 121 -8.91 -36.88 -17.91
C ARG A 121 -8.75 -35.50 -18.52
N ALA A 122 -9.22 -35.30 -19.76
CA ALA A 122 -9.17 -34.02 -20.45
C ALA A 122 -9.98 -32.95 -19.70
N ILE A 123 -11.25 -33.23 -19.41
CA ILE A 123 -12.17 -32.31 -18.72
C ILE A 123 -11.69 -32.01 -17.31
N PHE A 124 -11.22 -33.02 -16.56
CA PHE A 124 -10.64 -32.84 -15.22
C PHE A 124 -9.46 -31.86 -15.25
N HIS A 125 -8.59 -31.96 -16.27
CA HIS A 125 -7.46 -31.05 -16.42
C HIS A 125 -7.90 -29.62 -16.73
N LEU A 126 -8.89 -29.42 -17.61
CA LEU A 126 -9.50 -28.11 -17.88
C LEU A 126 -10.13 -27.49 -16.61
N GLY A 127 -10.82 -28.29 -15.80
CA GLY A 127 -11.37 -27.85 -14.52
C GLY A 127 -10.31 -27.44 -13.49
N ARG A 128 -9.15 -28.10 -13.51
CA ARG A 128 -8.01 -27.75 -12.66
C ARG A 128 -7.25 -26.54 -13.18
N ARG A 129 -7.23 -26.32 -14.50
CA ARG A 129 -6.51 -25.25 -15.22
C ARG A 129 -7.47 -24.58 -16.22
N ARG A 130 -8.08 -23.46 -15.83
CA ARG A 130 -9.15 -22.81 -16.61
C ARG A 130 -8.84 -21.39 -17.10
N GLY A 131 -7.56 -21.04 -17.17
CA GLY A 131 -7.08 -19.74 -17.65
C GLY A 131 -7.47 -18.52 -16.82
N PHE A 132 -6.89 -17.37 -17.16
CA PHE A 132 -7.26 -16.06 -16.62
C PHE A 132 -8.51 -15.53 -17.33
N LYS A 133 -9.48 -14.99 -16.59
CA LYS A 133 -10.65 -14.34 -17.18
C LYS A 133 -10.54 -12.83 -16.91
N SER A 134 -10.43 -12.06 -17.99
CA SER A 134 -10.54 -10.60 -17.93
C SER A 134 -11.86 -10.19 -17.29
N ASN A 135 -11.86 -9.07 -16.59
CA ASN A 135 -13.02 -8.53 -15.93
C ASN A 135 -13.37 -7.16 -16.50
N ARG A 136 -14.67 -6.92 -16.78
CA ARG A 136 -15.16 -5.64 -17.33
C ARG A 136 -14.84 -4.42 -16.48
N LEU A 137 -14.60 -4.62 -15.18
CA LEU A 137 -14.23 -3.56 -14.24
C LEU A 137 -12.72 -3.42 -14.02
N ALA A 138 -11.89 -4.22 -14.68
CA ALA A 138 -10.44 -4.13 -14.54
C ALA A 138 -9.93 -2.79 -15.07
N SER A 139 -9.10 -2.12 -14.29
CA SER A 139 -8.31 -0.97 -14.73
C SER A 139 -7.26 -1.51 -15.72
N GLY A 140 -7.25 -1.04 -16.97
CA GLY A 140 -6.49 -1.63 -18.09
C GLY A 140 -4.97 -1.76 -17.95
N GLY A 141 -4.37 -1.47 -16.79
CA GLY A 141 -2.93 -1.52 -16.56
C GLY A 141 -2.37 -2.91 -16.19
N GLU A 142 -2.99 -3.66 -15.28
CA GLU A 142 -2.51 -5.03 -14.98
C GLU A 142 -2.75 -5.98 -16.15
N GLU A 143 -3.69 -5.64 -17.03
CA GLU A 143 -3.94 -6.40 -18.25
C GLU A 143 -2.86 -6.22 -19.31
N SER A 144 -2.04 -5.15 -19.32
CA SER A 144 -1.14 -4.90 -20.47
C SER A 144 -0.07 -5.98 -20.67
N GLU A 145 0.55 -6.48 -19.58
CA GLU A 145 1.58 -7.54 -19.68
C GLU A 145 0.96 -8.92 -19.99
N TYR A 146 -0.18 -9.25 -19.40
CA TYR A 146 -0.85 -10.49 -19.71
C TYR A 146 -1.49 -10.46 -21.09
N LYS A 147 -2.00 -9.30 -21.54
CA LYS A 147 -2.66 -9.13 -22.83
C LYS A 147 -1.70 -9.38 -23.99
N SER A 148 -0.49 -8.80 -23.97
CA SER A 148 0.50 -9.09 -25.01
C SER A 148 0.90 -10.57 -25.03
N LYS A 149 1.07 -11.19 -23.86
CA LYS A 149 1.37 -12.63 -23.72
C LYS A 149 0.21 -13.53 -24.16
N ILE A 150 -1.03 -13.07 -24.02
CA ILE A 150 -2.24 -13.75 -24.49
C ILE A 150 -2.35 -13.60 -26.00
N GLU A 151 -2.15 -12.40 -26.55
CA GLU A 151 -2.18 -12.12 -27.98
C GLU A 151 -1.09 -12.91 -28.72
N SER A 152 0.15 -12.86 -28.23
CA SER A 152 1.24 -13.68 -28.75
C SER A 152 0.88 -15.17 -28.69
N LEU A 153 0.28 -15.66 -27.60
CA LEU A 153 -0.16 -17.06 -27.56
C LEU A 153 -1.25 -17.37 -28.58
N ARG A 154 -2.20 -16.45 -28.84
CA ARG A 154 -3.26 -16.65 -29.85
C ARG A 154 -2.64 -16.77 -31.24
N GLU A 155 -1.67 -15.92 -31.58
CA GLU A 155 -0.94 -16.00 -32.83
C GLU A 155 -0.23 -17.34 -32.99
N HIS A 156 0.46 -17.81 -31.94
CA HIS A 156 1.14 -19.12 -31.96
C HIS A 156 0.18 -20.32 -31.94
N LEU A 157 -1.04 -20.13 -31.44
CA LEU A 157 -2.08 -21.17 -31.44
C LEU A 157 -2.54 -21.45 -32.88
N GLY A 158 -2.76 -20.38 -33.67
CA GLY A 158 -3.47 -20.46 -34.94
C GLY A 158 -4.84 -21.12 -34.76
N ASP A 159 -5.13 -22.11 -35.61
CA ASP A 159 -6.39 -22.88 -35.56
C ASP A 159 -6.36 -24.05 -34.56
N HIS A 160 -5.21 -24.31 -33.93
CA HIS A 160 -5.07 -25.41 -32.97
C HIS A 160 -5.71 -25.09 -31.63
N THR A 161 -6.13 -26.12 -30.90
CA THR A 161 -6.54 -25.96 -29.51
C THR A 161 -5.34 -25.74 -28.58
N LEU A 162 -5.58 -25.16 -27.39
CA LEU A 162 -4.52 -25.00 -26.39
C LEU A 162 -3.96 -26.34 -25.89
N GLY A 163 -4.78 -27.39 -25.87
CA GLY A 163 -4.36 -28.76 -25.56
C GLY A 163 -3.34 -29.28 -26.57
N GLU A 164 -3.63 -29.17 -27.86
CA GLU A 164 -2.74 -29.56 -28.96
C GLU A 164 -1.41 -28.82 -28.92
N TYR A 165 -1.45 -27.49 -28.80
CA TYR A 165 -0.25 -26.66 -28.75
C TYR A 165 0.70 -27.09 -27.62
N LEU A 166 0.14 -27.28 -26.41
CA LEU A 166 0.93 -27.67 -25.24
C LEU A 166 1.41 -29.13 -25.32
N TYR A 167 0.65 -30.01 -25.96
CA TYR A 167 1.06 -31.40 -26.17
C TYR A 167 2.23 -31.50 -27.16
N ARG A 168 2.18 -30.75 -28.27
CA ARG A 168 3.28 -30.66 -29.25
C ARG A 168 4.59 -30.24 -28.60
N ARG A 169 4.56 -29.19 -27.78
CA ARG A 169 5.73 -28.74 -26.99
C ARG A 169 6.27 -29.81 -26.03
N ILE A 170 5.41 -30.65 -25.45
CA ILE A 170 5.88 -31.77 -24.61
C ILE A 170 6.66 -32.77 -25.45
N GLN A 171 6.19 -33.08 -26.66
CA GLN A 171 6.87 -34.02 -27.55
C GLN A 171 8.21 -33.46 -28.04
N GLU A 172 8.26 -32.19 -28.42
CA GLU A 172 9.52 -31.50 -28.74
C GLU A 172 10.52 -31.55 -27.57
N ASN A 173 10.06 -31.28 -26.35
CA ASN A 173 10.90 -31.36 -25.16
C ASN A 173 11.41 -32.77 -24.87
N LYS A 174 10.60 -33.81 -25.11
CA LYS A 174 11.04 -35.21 -25.01
C LYS A 174 12.11 -35.53 -26.05
N ALA A 175 11.92 -35.07 -27.29
CA ALA A 175 12.91 -35.24 -28.35
C ALA A 175 14.25 -34.56 -28.01
N LEU A 176 14.23 -33.35 -27.43
CA LEU A 176 15.44 -32.66 -26.96
C LEU A 176 16.16 -33.40 -25.82
N ALA A 177 15.39 -33.97 -24.89
CA ALA A 177 15.96 -34.78 -23.80
C ALA A 177 16.63 -36.05 -24.34
N ASN A 178 15.98 -36.75 -25.27
CA ASN A 178 16.55 -37.95 -25.91
C ASN A 178 17.81 -37.63 -26.73
N LYS A 179 17.91 -36.42 -27.29
CA LYS A 179 19.11 -35.89 -27.96
C LYS A 179 20.20 -35.39 -27.00
N GLY A 180 20.06 -35.58 -25.68
CA GLY A 180 21.04 -35.15 -24.69
C GLY A 180 21.13 -33.63 -24.50
N THR A 181 20.15 -32.85 -24.97
CA THR A 181 20.14 -31.37 -24.87
C THR A 181 18.97 -30.83 -24.03
N PRO A 182 18.77 -31.31 -22.78
CA PRO A 182 17.63 -30.91 -21.95
C PRO A 182 17.61 -29.41 -21.61
N ILE A 183 18.73 -28.70 -21.76
CA ILE A 183 18.83 -27.26 -21.51
C ILE A 183 18.01 -26.41 -22.50
N LYS A 184 17.73 -26.94 -23.71
CA LYS A 184 16.96 -26.26 -24.75
C LYS A 184 15.44 -26.41 -24.58
N GLN A 185 14.98 -27.13 -23.55
CA GLN A 185 13.56 -27.37 -23.34
C GLN A 185 12.79 -26.08 -23.07
N THR A 186 11.62 -25.94 -23.69
CA THR A 186 10.73 -24.81 -23.47
C THR A 186 9.69 -25.13 -22.39
N PRO A 187 9.29 -24.13 -21.58
CA PRO A 187 8.29 -24.34 -20.54
C PRO A 187 6.89 -24.63 -21.13
N VAL A 188 6.19 -25.60 -20.54
CA VAL A 188 4.79 -25.95 -20.87
C VAL A 188 3.80 -25.41 -19.84
N ARG A 189 4.29 -24.97 -18.67
CA ARG A 189 3.48 -24.38 -17.61
C ARG A 189 3.64 -22.87 -17.57
N PHE A 190 2.52 -22.15 -17.62
CA PHE A 190 2.48 -20.70 -17.41
C PHE A 190 2.96 -20.34 -16.00
N ARG A 191 4.17 -19.80 -15.89
CA ARG A 191 4.80 -19.39 -14.63
C ARG A 191 5.37 -18.00 -14.80
N ASN A 192 5.02 -17.10 -13.87
CA ASN A 192 5.54 -15.73 -13.90
C ASN A 192 7.08 -15.76 -13.87
N GLY A 193 7.69 -15.06 -14.84
CA GLY A 193 9.15 -14.95 -14.99
C GLY A 193 9.82 -16.10 -15.75
N GLU A 194 9.13 -17.23 -15.99
CA GLU A 194 9.67 -18.38 -16.75
C GLU A 194 9.06 -18.52 -18.15
N THR A 195 7.82 -18.05 -18.38
CA THR A 195 7.13 -18.16 -19.68
C THR A 195 6.84 -16.81 -20.32
N GLU A 196 7.08 -16.71 -21.64
CA GLU A 196 6.80 -15.54 -22.47
C GLU A 196 5.34 -15.45 -22.98
N PHE A 197 4.50 -16.43 -22.64
CA PHE A 197 3.12 -16.51 -23.10
C PHE A 197 2.17 -16.92 -21.96
N TYR A 198 0.88 -16.61 -22.08
CA TYR A 198 -0.12 -16.88 -21.04
C TYR A 198 -1.50 -17.20 -21.62
N ALA A 199 -2.19 -18.21 -21.07
CA ALA A 199 -3.51 -18.61 -21.56
C ALA A 199 -4.68 -17.93 -20.83
N ASP A 200 -5.59 -17.34 -21.61
CA ASP A 200 -6.85 -16.78 -21.11
C ASP A 200 -7.95 -17.84 -21.07
N ARG A 201 -9.08 -17.51 -20.43
CA ARG A 201 -10.22 -18.43 -20.28
C ARG A 201 -10.96 -18.67 -21.59
N ALA A 202 -10.83 -17.79 -22.57
CA ALA A 202 -11.48 -17.96 -23.87
C ALA A 202 -10.87 -19.15 -24.61
N MET A 203 -9.53 -19.29 -24.61
CA MET A 203 -8.83 -20.45 -25.19
C MET A 203 -9.27 -21.79 -24.58
N TYR A 204 -9.46 -21.85 -23.25
CA TYR A 204 -9.95 -23.07 -22.61
C TYR A 204 -11.42 -23.36 -22.95
N LYS A 205 -12.24 -22.33 -23.14
CA LYS A 205 -13.65 -22.48 -23.54
C LYS A 205 -13.78 -22.92 -25.00
N SER A 206 -12.98 -22.37 -25.90
CA SER A 206 -12.97 -22.80 -27.30
C SER A 206 -12.51 -24.26 -27.41
N GLU A 207 -11.46 -24.64 -26.67
CA GLU A 207 -11.04 -26.04 -26.60
C GLU A 207 -12.13 -26.95 -26.03
N PHE A 208 -12.80 -26.57 -24.93
CA PHE A 208 -13.90 -27.36 -24.38
C PHE A 208 -15.04 -27.56 -25.39
N ARG A 209 -15.41 -26.50 -26.13
CA ARG A 209 -16.43 -26.57 -27.18
C ARG A 209 -15.99 -27.46 -28.33
N LYS A 210 -14.73 -27.36 -28.78
CA LYS A 210 -14.20 -28.23 -29.81
C LYS A 210 -14.24 -29.71 -29.39
N ILE A 211 -13.90 -30.00 -28.14
CA ILE A 211 -14.03 -31.35 -27.56
C ILE A 211 -15.50 -31.78 -27.58
N GLN A 212 -16.43 -30.94 -27.13
CA GLN A 212 -17.86 -31.24 -27.14
C GLN A 212 -18.37 -31.53 -28.57
N GLU A 213 -17.99 -30.72 -29.55
CA GLU A 213 -18.34 -30.91 -30.97
C GLU A 213 -17.80 -32.24 -31.52
N THR A 214 -16.53 -32.57 -31.24
CA THR A 214 -15.87 -33.78 -31.72
C THR A 214 -16.42 -35.06 -31.07
N GLN A 215 -16.74 -35.02 -29.77
CA GLN A 215 -17.28 -36.18 -29.06
C GLN A 215 -18.80 -36.36 -29.27
N GLY A 216 -19.51 -35.29 -29.62
CA GLY A 216 -20.95 -35.30 -29.76
C GLY A 216 -21.67 -35.75 -28.48
N ASN A 217 -22.78 -36.48 -28.67
CA ASN A 217 -23.64 -36.95 -27.59
C ASN A 217 -23.48 -38.44 -27.26
N THR A 218 -22.39 -39.08 -27.73
CA THR A 218 -22.14 -40.51 -27.56
C THR A 218 -21.87 -40.89 -26.11
N LEU A 219 -21.04 -40.11 -25.41
CA LEU A 219 -20.65 -40.37 -24.02
C LEU A 219 -21.37 -39.47 -23.00
N LEU A 220 -21.88 -38.32 -23.44
CA LEU A 220 -22.50 -37.31 -22.60
C LEU A 220 -23.71 -36.72 -23.30
N SER A 221 -24.83 -36.56 -22.59
CA SER A 221 -25.97 -35.77 -23.04
C SER A 221 -25.68 -34.26 -23.02
N ASP A 222 -26.45 -33.48 -23.77
CA ASP A 222 -26.38 -32.01 -23.74
C ASP A 222 -26.48 -31.42 -22.32
N LYS A 223 -27.32 -32.04 -21.46
CA LYS A 223 -27.46 -31.63 -20.05
C LYS A 223 -26.18 -31.88 -19.26
N GLN A 224 -25.51 -33.01 -19.48
CA GLN A 224 -24.24 -33.32 -18.82
C GLN A 224 -23.11 -32.41 -19.33
N TRP A 225 -23.07 -32.11 -20.64
CA TRP A 225 -22.13 -31.13 -21.19
C TRP A 225 -22.30 -29.75 -20.54
N ALA A 226 -23.54 -29.26 -20.46
CA ALA A 226 -23.84 -27.98 -19.84
C ALA A 226 -23.45 -27.94 -18.34
N LEU A 227 -23.71 -29.02 -17.61
CA LEU A 227 -23.33 -29.16 -16.20
C LEU A 227 -21.80 -29.09 -16.04
N LEU A 228 -21.05 -29.84 -16.85
CA LEU A 228 -19.59 -29.84 -16.79
C LEU A 228 -18.99 -28.49 -17.21
N GLU A 229 -19.55 -27.83 -18.24
CA GLU A 229 -19.12 -26.48 -18.64
C GLU A 229 -19.31 -25.48 -17.48
N GLU A 230 -20.48 -25.53 -16.82
CA GLU A 230 -20.77 -24.70 -15.65
C GLU A 230 -19.72 -24.94 -14.57
N THR A 231 -19.52 -26.18 -14.14
CA THR A 231 -18.58 -26.50 -13.06
C THR A 231 -17.14 -26.09 -13.38
N VAL A 232 -16.67 -26.36 -14.61
CA VAL A 232 -15.31 -26.01 -15.04
C VAL A 232 -15.11 -24.48 -15.02
N PHE A 233 -16.04 -23.72 -15.61
CA PHE A 233 -15.84 -22.29 -15.85
C PHE A 233 -16.51 -21.34 -14.85
N PHE A 234 -17.29 -21.86 -13.90
CA PHE A 234 -18.00 -21.06 -12.90
C PHE A 234 -17.05 -20.19 -12.07
N GLN A 235 -17.35 -18.90 -11.97
CA GLN A 235 -16.67 -18.01 -11.06
C GLN A 235 -17.67 -17.22 -10.26
N TYR A 236 -17.38 -17.02 -8.98
CA TYR A 236 -18.17 -16.13 -8.15
C TYR A 236 -18.19 -14.73 -8.77
N PRO A 237 -19.37 -14.11 -8.93
CA PRO A 237 -19.49 -12.72 -9.31
C PRO A 237 -18.66 -11.82 -8.40
N LEU A 238 -18.15 -10.74 -8.96
CA LEU A 238 -17.40 -9.76 -8.19
C LEU A 238 -18.35 -8.92 -7.34
N LYS A 239 -17.85 -8.42 -6.22
CA LYS A 239 -18.59 -7.49 -5.37
C LYS A 239 -18.29 -6.03 -5.78
N PRO A 240 -19.23 -5.10 -5.59
CA PRO A 240 -18.96 -3.67 -5.68
C PRO A 240 -17.79 -3.25 -4.80
N VAL A 241 -17.07 -2.21 -5.23
CA VAL A 241 -16.18 -1.46 -4.36
C VAL A 241 -17.00 -0.34 -3.72
N PRO A 242 -17.06 -0.23 -2.39
CA PRO A 242 -17.75 0.89 -1.75
C PRO A 242 -17.17 2.24 -2.17
N LYS A 243 -18.05 3.21 -2.46
CA LYS A 243 -17.69 4.60 -2.76
C LYS A 243 -17.56 5.39 -1.45
N GLY A 244 -16.75 6.44 -1.46
CA GLY A 244 -16.70 7.38 -0.33
C GLY A 244 -18.02 8.15 -0.18
N LYS A 245 -18.32 8.58 1.04
CA LYS A 245 -19.52 9.37 1.36
C LYS A 245 -19.38 10.83 0.89
N CYS A 246 -20.50 11.45 0.55
CA CYS A 246 -20.56 12.88 0.27
C CYS A 246 -20.33 13.66 1.57
N ARG A 247 -19.75 14.85 1.42
CA ARG A 247 -19.49 15.76 2.53
C ARG A 247 -20.77 16.35 3.11
N PHE A 248 -21.69 16.78 2.24
CA PHE A 248 -22.89 17.52 2.63
C PHE A 248 -24.06 16.59 2.95
N TYR A 249 -24.09 15.42 2.30
CA TYR A 249 -25.08 14.38 2.53
C TYR A 249 -24.34 13.08 2.90
N SER A 250 -24.03 12.89 4.18
CA SER A 250 -23.22 11.76 4.66
C SER A 250 -23.82 10.39 4.33
N GLU A 251 -25.15 10.31 4.22
CA GLU A 251 -25.86 9.09 3.83
C GLU A 251 -25.72 8.75 2.34
N GLU A 252 -25.32 9.74 1.52
CA GLU A 252 -25.16 9.58 0.09
C GLU A 252 -23.72 9.24 -0.29
N THR A 253 -23.57 8.40 -1.31
CA THR A 253 -22.25 8.14 -1.90
C THR A 253 -21.87 9.21 -2.93
N ARG A 254 -20.56 9.42 -3.11
CA ARG A 254 -20.05 10.33 -4.14
C ARG A 254 -20.48 9.91 -5.55
N ALA A 255 -20.75 10.91 -6.39
CA ALA A 255 -21.07 10.73 -7.80
C ALA A 255 -19.84 10.23 -8.58
N HIS A 256 -20.06 9.48 -9.67
CA HIS A 256 -18.97 9.14 -10.58
C HIS A 256 -18.55 10.35 -11.41
N ILE A 257 -17.24 10.48 -11.70
CA ILE A 257 -16.67 11.64 -12.37
C ILE A 257 -17.09 11.73 -13.84
N ASP A 258 -17.35 10.59 -14.47
CA ASP A 258 -17.72 10.48 -15.89
C ASP A 258 -19.23 10.62 -16.12
N LEU A 259 -20.04 10.91 -15.10
CA LEU A 259 -21.44 11.26 -15.31
C LEU A 259 -21.54 12.58 -16.09
N PRO A 260 -22.43 12.69 -17.09
CA PRO A 260 -22.69 13.95 -17.78
C PRO A 260 -22.94 15.13 -16.82
N ILE A 261 -23.68 14.90 -15.73
CA ILE A 261 -23.96 15.94 -14.72
C ILE A 261 -22.74 16.30 -13.86
N SER A 262 -21.82 15.36 -13.62
CA SER A 262 -20.55 15.62 -12.93
C SER A 262 -19.60 16.46 -13.80
N HIS A 263 -19.60 16.22 -15.11
CA HIS A 263 -18.87 17.06 -16.06
C HIS A 263 -19.43 18.48 -16.10
N GLU A 264 -20.75 18.60 -16.11
CA GLU A 264 -21.43 19.89 -16.05
C GLU A 264 -21.11 20.65 -14.76
N PHE A 265 -21.20 19.99 -13.60
CA PHE A 265 -20.83 20.59 -12.30
C PHE A 265 -19.42 21.19 -12.31
N ARG A 266 -18.46 20.49 -12.92
CA ARG A 266 -17.09 21.02 -13.10
C ARG A 266 -17.07 22.20 -14.07
N ILE A 267 -17.76 22.10 -15.21
CA ILE A 267 -17.82 23.17 -16.22
C ILE A 267 -18.37 24.45 -15.57
N LEU A 268 -19.49 24.38 -14.87
CA LEU A 268 -20.13 25.53 -14.22
C LEU A 268 -19.18 26.18 -13.21
N GLN A 269 -18.53 25.39 -12.35
CA GLN A 269 -17.52 25.93 -11.42
C GLN A 269 -16.34 26.60 -12.14
N GLU A 270 -15.86 26.03 -13.24
CA GLU A 270 -14.73 26.60 -13.99
C GLU A 270 -15.12 27.90 -14.69
N VAL A 271 -16.30 27.97 -15.29
CA VAL A 271 -16.78 29.15 -16.01
C VAL A 271 -17.16 30.27 -15.03
N ASN A 272 -17.78 29.97 -13.89
CA ASN A 272 -18.16 31.00 -12.91
C ASN A 272 -16.95 31.62 -12.20
N ASN A 273 -15.85 30.87 -12.08
CA ASN A 273 -14.56 31.39 -11.59
C ASN A 273 -13.73 32.10 -12.67
N LEU A 274 -14.19 32.11 -13.92
CA LEU A 274 -13.48 32.70 -15.03
C LEU A 274 -13.61 34.23 -14.96
N ARG A 275 -12.51 34.92 -15.22
CA ARG A 275 -12.41 36.38 -15.40
C ARG A 275 -11.46 36.62 -16.56
N TYR A 276 -11.60 37.72 -17.28
CA TYR A 276 -10.68 38.09 -18.35
C TYR A 276 -10.11 39.48 -18.15
N VAL A 277 -8.87 39.69 -18.58
CA VAL A 277 -8.22 41.00 -18.62
C VAL A 277 -8.18 41.46 -20.07
N SER A 278 -8.61 42.70 -20.32
CA SER A 278 -8.50 43.39 -21.61
C SER A 278 -8.06 44.82 -21.32
N GLN A 279 -7.11 45.34 -22.11
CA GLN A 279 -6.54 46.68 -21.91
C GLN A 279 -6.04 46.95 -20.46
N GLY A 280 -5.56 45.91 -19.77
CA GLY A 280 -5.07 46.00 -18.38
C GLY A 280 -6.15 46.00 -17.30
N VAL A 281 -7.44 45.97 -17.67
CA VAL A 281 -8.57 45.95 -16.73
C VAL A 281 -9.15 44.55 -16.62
N SER A 282 -9.43 44.09 -15.40
CA SER A 282 -10.06 42.80 -15.14
C SER A 282 -11.59 42.92 -15.19
N HIS A 283 -12.23 42.06 -15.98
CA HIS A 283 -13.67 42.01 -16.19
C HIS A 283 -14.27 40.69 -15.70
N GLU A 284 -15.50 40.76 -15.18
CA GLU A 284 -16.35 39.60 -14.98
C GLU A 284 -17.02 39.17 -16.27
N LEU A 285 -17.43 37.91 -16.35
CA LEU A 285 -18.16 37.42 -17.53
C LEU A 285 -19.63 37.84 -17.45
N THR A 286 -20.14 38.39 -18.54
CA THR A 286 -21.58 38.60 -18.68
C THR A 286 -22.32 37.26 -18.80
N GLU A 287 -23.61 37.25 -18.49
CA GLU A 287 -24.44 36.05 -18.66
C GLU A 287 -24.38 35.50 -20.09
N ARG A 288 -24.43 36.40 -21.08
CA ARG A 288 -24.30 36.06 -22.50
C ARG A 288 -22.97 35.37 -22.81
N GLN A 289 -21.85 35.90 -22.31
CA GLN A 289 -20.52 35.30 -22.46
C GLN A 289 -20.43 33.92 -21.77
N ARG A 290 -20.96 33.82 -20.54
CA ARG A 290 -21.00 32.60 -19.74
C ARG A 290 -21.74 31.48 -20.49
N ASN A 291 -22.94 31.78 -20.97
CA ASN A 291 -23.78 30.82 -21.70
C ASN A 291 -23.12 30.36 -23.00
N ALA A 292 -22.46 31.26 -23.74
CA ALA A 292 -21.72 30.90 -24.94
C ALA A 292 -20.58 29.90 -24.67
N ILE A 293 -19.80 30.12 -23.60
CA ILE A 293 -18.71 29.21 -23.20
C ILE A 293 -19.29 27.85 -22.76
N ILE A 294 -20.33 27.84 -21.92
CA ILE A 294 -20.97 26.61 -21.45
C ILE A 294 -21.44 25.78 -22.66
N GLN A 295 -22.18 26.37 -23.59
CA GLN A 295 -22.65 25.69 -24.80
C GLN A 295 -21.48 25.14 -25.64
N ALA A 296 -20.41 25.92 -25.82
CA ALA A 296 -19.22 25.49 -26.53
C ALA A 296 -18.54 24.26 -25.88
N LEU A 297 -18.52 24.21 -24.54
CA LEU A 297 -17.97 23.10 -23.76
C LEU A 297 -18.89 21.87 -23.73
N HIS A 298 -20.20 22.03 -23.90
CA HIS A 298 -21.10 20.89 -24.13
C HIS A 298 -20.92 20.28 -25.52
N LYS A 299 -20.49 21.05 -26.53
CA LYS A 299 -20.31 20.60 -27.92
C LYS A 299 -18.90 20.10 -28.26
N SER A 300 -17.92 20.24 -27.35
CA SER A 300 -16.52 19.87 -27.62
C SER A 300 -15.80 19.29 -26.40
N LYS A 301 -14.86 18.35 -26.61
CA LYS A 301 -14.18 17.66 -25.51
C LYS A 301 -13.31 18.61 -24.67
N SER A 302 -12.85 19.69 -25.30
CA SER A 302 -12.14 20.79 -24.66
C SER A 302 -12.15 22.01 -25.57
N LYS A 303 -12.02 23.21 -24.99
CA LYS A 303 -11.79 24.46 -25.71
C LYS A 303 -10.53 25.14 -25.16
N THR A 304 -9.63 25.56 -26.06
CA THR A 304 -8.49 26.40 -25.66
C THR A 304 -8.98 27.80 -25.33
N PHE A 305 -8.29 28.51 -24.43
CA PHE A 305 -8.67 29.90 -24.11
C PHE A 305 -8.67 30.80 -25.35
N LEU A 306 -7.69 30.63 -26.25
CA LEU A 306 -7.67 31.29 -27.56
C LEU A 306 -8.90 30.99 -28.41
N SER A 307 -9.44 29.76 -28.36
CA SER A 307 -10.67 29.43 -29.09
C SER A 307 -11.92 30.04 -28.46
N LEU A 308 -11.89 30.37 -27.17
CA LEU A 308 -12.99 31.07 -26.49
C LEU A 308 -13.05 32.54 -26.91
N VAL A 309 -11.89 33.20 -27.04
CA VAL A 309 -11.80 34.58 -27.56
C VAL A 309 -12.40 34.69 -28.97
N LYS A 310 -12.23 33.63 -29.77
CA LYS A 310 -12.74 33.56 -31.15
C LYS A 310 -14.23 33.20 -31.25
N LEU A 311 -14.94 32.99 -30.13
CA LEU A 311 -16.37 32.68 -30.17
C LEU A 311 -17.15 33.88 -30.68
N LYS A 312 -18.12 33.60 -31.55
CA LYS A 312 -19.02 34.59 -32.14
C LYS A 312 -20.47 34.18 -31.95
N ASP A 313 -21.36 35.16 -31.87
CA ASP A 313 -22.79 34.94 -31.85
C ASP A 313 -23.33 34.56 -33.26
N GLU A 314 -24.65 34.37 -33.35
CA GLU A 314 -25.34 34.08 -34.61
C GLU A 314 -25.19 35.18 -35.68
N HIS A 315 -24.94 36.42 -35.27
CA HIS A 315 -24.70 37.57 -36.13
C HIS A 315 -23.21 37.82 -36.42
N LYS A 316 -22.32 36.89 -36.06
CA LYS A 316 -20.86 36.95 -36.23
C LYS A 316 -20.15 38.02 -35.37
N ASN A 317 -20.80 38.58 -34.36
CA ASN A 317 -20.17 39.48 -33.39
C ASN A 317 -19.36 38.68 -32.36
N PRO A 318 -18.14 39.12 -32.00
CA PRO A 318 -17.32 38.43 -31.02
C PRO A 318 -17.91 38.58 -29.61
N PHE A 319 -17.88 37.51 -28.81
CA PHE A 319 -18.26 37.58 -27.40
C PHE A 319 -17.20 38.25 -26.52
N PHE A 320 -15.94 38.25 -26.95
CA PHE A 320 -14.80 38.78 -26.19
C PHE A 320 -13.94 39.70 -27.06
N PRO A 321 -13.28 40.71 -26.47
CA PRO A 321 -12.24 41.47 -27.14
C PRO A 321 -11.09 40.58 -27.63
N SER A 322 -10.43 40.97 -28.73
CA SER A 322 -9.35 40.17 -29.34
C SER A 322 -8.11 40.01 -28.46
N ASP A 323 -7.89 40.93 -27.52
CA ASP A 323 -6.79 40.94 -26.56
C ASP A 323 -7.11 40.26 -25.22
N ALA A 324 -8.31 39.69 -25.07
CA ALA A 324 -8.78 39.13 -23.80
C ALA A 324 -7.88 37.96 -23.31
N GLN A 325 -7.41 38.07 -22.07
CA GLN A 325 -6.61 37.04 -21.39
C GLN A 325 -7.32 36.53 -20.15
N PHE A 326 -7.54 35.22 -20.07
CA PHE A 326 -8.30 34.64 -18.96
C PHE A 326 -7.44 34.35 -17.72
N ASN A 327 -7.97 34.60 -16.52
CA ASN A 327 -7.30 34.32 -15.23
C ASN A 327 -6.93 32.84 -15.04
N LEU A 328 -7.69 31.92 -15.66
CA LEU A 328 -7.44 30.49 -15.64
C LEU A 328 -6.53 30.00 -16.77
N ASP A 329 -6.07 30.87 -17.68
CA ASP A 329 -5.08 30.54 -18.71
C ASP A 329 -3.67 30.48 -18.14
N VAL A 330 -3.48 29.51 -17.24
CA VAL A 330 -2.21 29.21 -16.62
C VAL A 330 -1.69 27.87 -17.13
N ALA A 331 -0.37 27.76 -17.16
CA ALA A 331 0.34 26.57 -17.61
C ALA A 331 -0.14 25.26 -16.95
N SER A 332 -0.49 25.32 -15.66
CA SER A 332 -1.00 24.17 -14.91
C SER A 332 -2.29 23.60 -15.50
N ARG A 333 -3.03 24.34 -16.33
CA ARG A 333 -4.30 23.95 -16.97
C ARG A 333 -4.19 23.61 -18.46
N SER A 334 -2.98 23.51 -19.03
CA SER A 334 -2.76 23.22 -20.49
C SER A 334 -3.47 24.23 -21.40
N SER A 335 -3.70 25.45 -20.92
CA SER A 335 -4.35 26.52 -21.68
C SER A 335 -5.69 26.11 -22.32
N LYS A 336 -6.44 25.22 -21.66
CA LYS A 336 -7.77 24.77 -22.10
C LYS A 336 -8.71 24.49 -20.95
N LEU A 337 -10.00 24.68 -21.22
CA LEU A 337 -11.11 24.19 -20.41
C LEU A 337 -11.56 22.83 -20.94
N ILE A 338 -11.91 21.92 -20.03
CA ILE A 338 -12.36 20.57 -20.42
C ILE A 338 -13.89 20.60 -20.52
N GLY A 339 -14.40 20.10 -21.64
CA GLY A 339 -15.84 20.03 -21.90
C GLY A 339 -16.48 18.73 -21.42
N ASN A 340 -17.71 18.47 -21.87
CA ASN A 340 -18.49 17.30 -21.49
C ASN A 340 -18.08 16.08 -22.32
N GLU A 341 -16.90 15.53 -22.04
CA GLU A 341 -16.28 14.44 -22.80
C GLU A 341 -17.20 13.21 -22.92
N THR A 342 -17.87 12.81 -21.83
CA THR A 342 -18.78 11.67 -21.82
C THR A 342 -19.93 11.88 -22.79
N LEU A 343 -20.65 13.01 -22.67
CA LEU A 343 -21.80 13.30 -23.52
C LEU A 343 -21.41 13.31 -25.01
N ILE A 344 -20.26 13.88 -25.33
CA ILE A 344 -19.76 13.93 -26.72
C ILE A 344 -19.40 12.55 -27.25
N ASN A 345 -18.77 11.71 -26.43
CA ASN A 345 -18.48 10.34 -26.85
C ASN A 345 -19.77 9.55 -27.07
N LEU A 346 -20.78 9.74 -26.23
CA LEU A 346 -22.07 9.06 -26.35
C LEU A 346 -22.89 9.53 -27.56
N ARG A 347 -22.71 10.78 -28.03
CA ARG A 347 -23.36 11.30 -29.26
C ARG A 347 -22.90 10.64 -30.56
N LYS A 348 -21.80 9.87 -30.56
CA LYS A 348 -21.38 9.18 -31.79
C LYS A 348 -22.44 8.18 -32.23
N ALA A 349 -22.55 7.96 -33.55
CA ALA A 349 -23.55 7.06 -34.15
C ALA A 349 -23.47 5.64 -33.59
N ASP A 350 -22.28 5.14 -33.30
CA ASP A 350 -22.05 3.78 -32.76
C ASP A 350 -22.56 3.58 -31.32
N TYR A 351 -22.98 4.65 -30.64
CA TYR A 351 -23.44 4.64 -29.25
C TYR A 351 -24.91 5.12 -29.15
N LEU A 352 -25.17 6.34 -28.66
CA LEU A 352 -26.53 6.89 -28.53
C LEU A 352 -26.96 7.74 -29.74
N GLY A 353 -26.03 8.25 -30.55
CA GLY A 353 -26.36 9.16 -31.64
C GLY A 353 -27.16 10.40 -31.18
N LYS A 354 -28.20 10.76 -31.93
CA LYS A 354 -29.12 11.88 -31.62
C LYS A 354 -29.90 11.68 -30.31
N LEU A 355 -30.01 10.43 -29.82
CA LEU A 355 -30.74 10.12 -28.60
C LEU A 355 -30.06 10.73 -27.37
N ALA A 356 -28.73 10.96 -27.42
CA ALA A 356 -27.99 11.59 -26.33
C ALA A 356 -28.47 13.01 -25.97
N ASP A 357 -29.05 13.75 -26.93
CA ASP A 357 -29.52 15.12 -26.73
C ASP A 357 -31.02 15.22 -26.44
N THR A 358 -31.78 14.16 -26.74
CA THR A 358 -33.25 14.12 -26.54
C THR A 358 -33.66 13.33 -25.31
N LEU A 359 -32.77 12.48 -24.77
CA LEU A 359 -33.02 11.80 -23.51
C LEU A 359 -33.13 12.80 -22.37
N ASP A 360 -34.11 12.55 -21.50
CA ASP A 360 -34.18 13.19 -20.19
C ASP A 360 -32.84 13.09 -19.44
N THR A 361 -32.44 14.18 -18.81
CA THR A 361 -31.12 14.30 -18.17
C THR A 361 -30.99 13.30 -17.02
N LYS A 362 -32.05 13.06 -16.25
CA LYS A 362 -32.02 12.08 -15.16
C LYS A 362 -31.87 10.68 -15.71
N LYS A 363 -32.67 10.30 -16.72
CA LYS A 363 -32.59 9.00 -17.39
C LYS A 363 -31.21 8.75 -18.01
N LEU A 364 -30.60 9.75 -18.65
CA LEU A 364 -29.25 9.64 -19.20
C LEU A 364 -28.21 9.33 -18.10
N ASN A 365 -28.25 10.08 -17.00
CA ASN A 365 -27.32 9.85 -15.89
C ASN A 365 -27.56 8.50 -15.20
N ASP A 366 -28.81 8.02 -15.10
CA ASP A 366 -29.13 6.68 -14.54
C ASP A 366 -28.54 5.55 -15.40
N ILE A 367 -28.66 5.66 -16.73
CA ILE A 367 -28.08 4.69 -17.65
C ILE A 367 -26.55 4.71 -17.57
N VAL A 368 -25.93 5.89 -17.58
CA VAL A 368 -24.46 6.00 -17.48
C VAL A 368 -23.97 5.48 -16.13
N GLU A 369 -24.64 5.82 -15.03
CA GLU A 369 -24.28 5.31 -13.69
C GLU A 369 -24.35 3.78 -13.62
N TYR A 370 -25.40 3.18 -14.18
CA TYR A 370 -25.51 1.72 -14.30
C TYR A 370 -24.40 1.13 -15.18
N LEU A 371 -23.98 1.78 -16.26
CA LEU A 371 -22.90 1.28 -17.11
C LEU A 371 -21.51 1.37 -16.45
N ILE A 372 -21.27 2.40 -15.63
CA ILE A 372 -20.03 2.53 -14.86
C ILE A 372 -19.94 1.38 -13.83
N GLU A 373 -21.04 1.11 -13.13
CA GLU A 373 -21.13 0.08 -12.12
C GLU A 373 -22.43 -0.75 -12.22
N PRO A 374 -22.47 -1.74 -13.13
CA PRO A 374 -23.68 -2.52 -13.34
C PRO A 374 -23.84 -3.53 -12.21
N PHE A 375 -24.90 -3.37 -11.43
CA PHE A 375 -25.16 -4.21 -10.26
C PHE A 375 -26.42 -5.05 -10.43
N GLU A 376 -26.39 -6.26 -9.87
CA GLU A 376 -27.56 -7.11 -9.69
C GLU A 376 -27.58 -7.71 -8.28
N GLN A 377 -28.76 -8.16 -7.83
CA GLN A 377 -28.90 -8.95 -6.62
C GLN A 377 -28.78 -10.44 -6.98
N ALA A 378 -27.81 -11.12 -6.36
CA ALA A 378 -27.64 -12.56 -6.49
C ALA A 378 -27.45 -13.18 -5.10
N ASN A 379 -28.33 -14.11 -4.71
CA ASN A 379 -28.31 -14.79 -3.41
C ASN A 379 -28.25 -13.81 -2.21
N GLY A 380 -29.11 -12.78 -2.24
CA GLY A 380 -29.17 -11.74 -1.20
C GLY A 380 -27.94 -10.82 -1.14
N LYS A 381 -27.07 -10.83 -2.16
CA LYS A 381 -25.87 -10.00 -2.23
C LYS A 381 -25.84 -9.17 -3.50
N ARG A 382 -25.46 -7.91 -3.35
CA ARG A 382 -25.14 -7.02 -4.47
C ARG A 382 -23.85 -7.45 -5.14
N VAL A 383 -23.92 -7.78 -6.42
CA VAL A 383 -22.78 -8.23 -7.24
C VAL A 383 -22.74 -7.50 -8.57
N ILE A 384 -21.61 -7.60 -9.27
CA ILE A 384 -21.46 -7.05 -10.62
C ILE A 384 -22.27 -7.89 -11.60
N ALA A 385 -23.15 -7.24 -12.36
CA ALA A 385 -24.01 -7.89 -13.31
C ALA A 385 -23.21 -8.51 -14.46
N SER A 386 -23.71 -9.65 -14.96
CA SER A 386 -23.16 -10.28 -16.16
C SER A 386 -23.37 -9.44 -17.43
N ASP A 387 -22.55 -9.64 -18.45
CA ASP A 387 -22.67 -8.91 -19.72
C ASP A 387 -24.04 -9.13 -20.37
N LYS A 388 -24.59 -10.35 -20.27
CA LYS A 388 -25.96 -10.67 -20.72
C LYS A 388 -27.02 -9.81 -20.03
N LYS A 389 -26.90 -9.61 -18.71
CA LYS A 389 -27.82 -8.77 -17.92
C LYS A 389 -27.70 -7.30 -18.27
N VAL A 390 -26.48 -6.80 -18.52
CA VAL A 390 -26.27 -5.43 -18.96
C VAL A 390 -26.88 -5.19 -20.33
N ILE A 391 -26.67 -6.09 -21.29
CA ILE A 391 -27.26 -6.00 -22.63
C ILE A 391 -28.79 -6.02 -22.54
N SER A 392 -29.37 -6.91 -21.74
CA SER A 392 -30.82 -6.98 -21.52
C SER A 392 -31.38 -5.69 -20.90
N TYR A 393 -30.70 -5.11 -19.92
CA TYR A 393 -31.06 -3.81 -19.34
C TYR A 393 -31.05 -2.70 -20.40
N LEU A 394 -29.98 -2.61 -21.20
CA LEU A 394 -29.87 -1.59 -22.24
C LEU A 394 -30.97 -1.71 -23.30
N LYS A 395 -31.27 -2.94 -23.78
CA LYS A 395 -32.36 -3.17 -24.72
C LYS A 395 -33.71 -2.71 -24.17
N LYS A 396 -33.95 -2.89 -22.87
CA LYS A 396 -35.17 -2.43 -22.20
C LYS A 396 -35.23 -0.90 -22.07
N GLN A 397 -34.12 -0.27 -21.68
CA GLN A 397 -34.08 1.17 -21.41
C GLN A 397 -34.01 2.03 -22.69
N LEU A 398 -33.42 1.47 -23.75
CA LEU A 398 -33.11 2.13 -25.03
C LEU A 398 -33.58 1.24 -26.20
N PRO A 399 -34.90 1.00 -26.35
CA PRO A 399 -35.43 0.06 -27.35
C PRO A 399 -35.21 0.51 -28.80
N SER A 400 -34.96 1.80 -29.02
CA SER A 400 -34.73 2.38 -30.35
C SER A 400 -33.31 2.16 -30.89
N LEU A 401 -32.40 1.57 -30.11
CA LEU A 401 -31.01 1.34 -30.53
C LEU A 401 -30.84 -0.04 -31.17
N SER A 402 -29.94 -0.12 -32.16
CA SER A 402 -29.58 -1.38 -32.81
C SER A 402 -28.84 -2.33 -31.86
N SER A 403 -28.85 -3.64 -32.17
CA SER A 403 -28.10 -4.63 -31.36
C SER A 403 -26.60 -4.35 -31.32
N GLU A 404 -26.04 -3.76 -32.39
CA GLU A 404 -24.65 -3.35 -32.47
C GLU A 404 -24.36 -2.16 -31.53
N GLN A 405 -25.19 -1.12 -31.57
CA GLN A 405 -25.07 0.04 -30.66
C GLN A 405 -25.15 -0.39 -29.19
N ILE A 406 -26.07 -1.30 -28.86
CA ILE A 406 -26.21 -1.86 -27.51
C ILE A 406 -24.94 -2.62 -27.10
N ASN A 407 -24.36 -3.41 -27.99
CA ASN A 407 -23.13 -4.13 -27.72
C ASN A 407 -21.95 -3.17 -27.50
N ASN A 408 -21.81 -2.15 -28.35
CA ASN A 408 -20.79 -1.11 -28.24
C ASN A 408 -20.91 -0.33 -26.91
N LEU A 409 -22.11 0.10 -26.54
CA LEU A 409 -22.40 0.73 -25.25
C LEU A 409 -22.07 -0.17 -24.07
N SER A 410 -22.42 -1.46 -24.15
CA SER A 410 -22.14 -2.42 -23.08
C SER A 410 -20.63 -2.62 -22.85
N ASN A 411 -19.82 -2.41 -23.89
CA ASN A 411 -18.38 -2.54 -23.86
C ASN A 411 -17.65 -1.21 -23.59
N TYR A 412 -18.35 -0.08 -23.63
CA TYR A 412 -17.75 1.23 -23.37
C TYR A 412 -17.12 1.29 -21.98
N ARG A 413 -15.92 1.88 -21.89
CA ARG A 413 -15.10 1.92 -20.66
C ARG A 413 -15.01 3.33 -20.10
N PHE A 414 -15.93 3.62 -19.16
CA PHE A 414 -15.94 4.83 -18.34
C PHE A 414 -14.85 4.82 -17.26
N LYS A 415 -14.43 6.01 -16.82
CA LYS A 415 -13.59 6.24 -15.64
C LYS A 415 -14.43 6.00 -14.38
N ARG A 416 -13.86 5.28 -13.42
CA ARG A 416 -14.48 4.91 -12.14
C ARG A 416 -14.14 5.88 -10.99
N GLY A 417 -13.47 6.98 -11.31
CA GLY A 417 -13.17 8.01 -10.31
C GLY A 417 -14.48 8.64 -9.82
N THR A 418 -14.48 9.16 -8.60
CA THR A 418 -15.64 9.87 -8.06
C THR A 418 -15.38 11.37 -8.01
N ALA A 419 -16.45 12.17 -8.08
CA ALA A 419 -16.44 13.55 -7.64
C ALA A 419 -16.22 13.64 -6.11
N SER A 420 -16.12 14.86 -5.58
CA SER A 420 -16.03 15.13 -4.14
C SER A 420 -17.38 15.05 -3.42
N VAL A 421 -18.49 15.12 -4.16
CA VAL A 421 -19.87 15.26 -3.67
C VAL A 421 -20.79 14.21 -4.30
N SER A 422 -21.98 14.02 -3.74
CA SER A 422 -23.01 13.08 -4.25
C SER A 422 -23.71 13.62 -5.48
N ARG A 423 -24.40 12.73 -6.19
CA ARG A 423 -25.26 13.11 -7.32
C ARG A 423 -26.41 14.01 -6.87
N LYS A 424 -27.05 13.67 -5.73
CA LYS A 424 -28.10 14.48 -5.07
C LYS A 424 -27.66 15.94 -4.89
N PHE A 425 -26.45 16.16 -4.34
CA PHE A 425 -25.91 17.50 -4.17
C PHE A 425 -25.67 18.22 -5.50
N ILE A 426 -25.13 17.50 -6.50
CA ILE A 426 -24.88 18.06 -7.83
C ILE A 426 -26.20 18.49 -8.50
N GLU A 427 -27.26 17.68 -8.39
CA GLU A 427 -28.58 17.99 -8.95
C GLU A 427 -29.20 19.26 -8.35
N GLN A 428 -28.93 19.55 -7.07
CA GLN A 428 -29.41 20.77 -6.39
C GLN A 428 -28.54 22.00 -6.70
N ILE A 429 -27.22 21.86 -6.74
CA ILE A 429 -26.32 23.02 -6.90
C ILE A 429 -26.14 23.47 -8.35
N ASN A 430 -26.27 22.55 -9.32
CA ASN A 430 -26.07 22.88 -10.73
C ASN A 430 -27.03 23.96 -11.26
N PRO A 431 -28.35 23.93 -10.97
CA PRO A 431 -29.28 25.00 -11.34
C PRO A 431 -28.82 26.36 -10.82
N ILE A 432 -28.48 26.46 -9.52
CA ILE A 432 -27.99 27.70 -8.88
C ILE A 432 -26.73 28.21 -9.58
N LEU A 433 -25.75 27.34 -9.81
CA LEU A 433 -24.51 27.72 -10.50
C LEU A 433 -24.76 28.18 -11.93
N ARG A 434 -25.69 27.55 -12.65
CA ARG A 434 -25.98 27.84 -14.06
C ARG A 434 -26.74 29.16 -14.22
N GLU A 435 -27.84 29.31 -13.48
CA GLU A 435 -28.77 30.43 -13.60
C GLU A 435 -28.18 31.71 -12.98
N GLN A 436 -27.68 31.61 -11.74
CA GLN A 436 -27.19 32.79 -11.02
C GLN A 436 -25.72 33.11 -11.30
N GLY A 437 -24.95 32.18 -11.88
CA GLY A 437 -23.52 32.41 -12.20
C GLY A 437 -22.61 32.54 -10.96
N LEU A 438 -23.07 32.13 -9.79
CA LEU A 438 -22.32 32.25 -8.53
C LEU A 438 -21.07 31.36 -8.49
N VAL A 439 -20.07 31.79 -7.73
CA VAL A 439 -18.95 30.92 -7.39
C VAL A 439 -19.39 29.83 -6.42
N TYR A 440 -18.65 28.72 -6.38
CA TYR A 440 -19.03 27.54 -5.61
C TYR A 440 -19.29 27.81 -4.13
N SER A 441 -18.50 28.67 -3.47
CA SER A 441 -18.70 29.02 -2.05
C SER A 441 -20.07 29.62 -1.80
N ASP A 442 -20.50 30.50 -2.69
CA ASP A 442 -21.70 31.33 -2.51
C ASP A 442 -22.94 30.53 -2.92
N ALA A 443 -22.82 29.70 -3.97
CA ALA A 443 -23.85 28.74 -4.33
C ALA A 443 -24.10 27.69 -3.24
N VAL A 444 -23.05 27.25 -2.54
CA VAL A 444 -23.19 26.34 -1.38
C VAL A 444 -23.94 27.03 -0.25
N ALA A 445 -23.67 28.31 0.03
CA ALA A 445 -24.29 29.06 1.11
C ALA A 445 -25.80 29.28 0.94
N GLN A 446 -26.33 29.12 -0.28
CA GLN A 446 -27.78 29.15 -0.55
C GLN A 446 -28.47 27.80 -0.31
N LEU A 447 -27.71 26.72 -0.15
CA LEU A 447 -28.27 25.41 0.15
C LEU A 447 -28.34 25.21 1.66
N SER A 448 -29.35 24.48 2.10
CA SER A 448 -29.47 24.00 3.48
C SER A 448 -29.50 22.48 3.50
N ASP A 449 -29.14 21.89 4.62
CA ASP A 449 -29.30 20.45 4.84
C ASP A 449 -30.78 20.06 5.04
N GLU A 450 -31.03 18.79 5.35
CA GLU A 450 -32.40 18.26 5.51
C GLU A 450 -33.14 18.82 6.73
N ILE A 451 -32.44 19.48 7.66
CA ILE A 451 -32.98 20.05 8.90
C ILE A 451 -33.04 21.60 8.79
N GLY A 452 -32.59 22.17 7.66
CA GLY A 452 -32.65 23.61 7.38
C GLY A 452 -31.40 24.39 7.81
N ILE A 453 -30.31 23.70 8.15
CA ILE A 453 -29.04 24.34 8.51
C ILE A 453 -28.29 24.74 7.24
N PRO A 454 -27.87 26.01 7.08
CA PRO A 454 -27.11 26.45 5.91
C PRO A 454 -25.82 25.67 5.70
N LEU A 455 -25.58 25.21 4.48
CA LEU A 455 -24.35 24.49 4.14
C LEU A 455 -23.17 25.46 4.03
N HIS A 456 -21.99 25.01 4.48
CA HIS A 456 -20.75 25.78 4.30
C HIS A 456 -19.65 24.96 3.60
N HIS A 457 -18.96 25.60 2.65
CA HIS A 457 -17.96 24.92 1.83
C HIS A 457 -16.69 24.50 2.60
N SER A 458 -16.40 25.15 3.73
CA SER A 458 -15.16 24.98 4.50
C SER A 458 -15.30 24.89 6.02
N ASP A 459 -16.53 24.91 6.55
CA ASP A 459 -16.77 24.70 7.98
C ASP A 459 -17.06 23.22 8.22
N PHE A 460 -16.42 22.69 9.25
CA PHE A 460 -16.51 21.28 9.65
C PHE A 460 -16.79 21.15 11.15
N ALA A 461 -17.05 22.27 11.83
CA ALA A 461 -17.50 22.21 13.21
C ALA A 461 -18.88 21.55 13.27
N PRO A 462 -19.13 20.71 14.28
CA PRO A 462 -20.50 20.37 14.63
C PRO A 462 -21.25 21.64 15.09
N ASP A 463 -22.57 21.62 15.01
CA ASP A 463 -23.41 22.75 15.46
C ASP A 463 -23.19 23.07 16.94
N GLU A 464 -22.91 22.06 17.75
CA GLU A 464 -22.54 22.18 19.16
C GLU A 464 -21.19 21.53 19.46
N LEU A 465 -20.37 22.20 20.27
CA LEU A 465 -19.12 21.62 20.77
C LEU A 465 -19.41 20.45 21.71
N MET A 466 -18.68 19.37 21.51
CA MET A 466 -18.75 18.16 22.31
C MET A 466 -17.87 18.26 23.55
N ASN A 467 -18.25 17.57 24.62
CA ASN A 467 -17.48 17.51 25.87
C ASN A 467 -16.20 16.65 25.74
N GLU A 468 -16.13 15.77 24.74
CA GLU A 468 -14.96 14.94 24.45
C GLU A 468 -14.87 14.64 22.95
N LEU A 469 -13.72 14.15 22.48
CA LEU A 469 -13.60 13.71 21.08
C LEU A 469 -14.35 12.38 20.88
N PRO A 470 -15.36 12.33 19.98
CA PRO A 470 -16.05 11.08 19.63
C PRO A 470 -15.14 10.23 18.74
N TYR A 471 -15.53 9.02 18.32
CA TYR A 471 -14.77 8.34 17.25
C TYR A 471 -14.71 9.20 15.98
N TYR A 472 -13.54 9.32 15.35
CA TYR A 472 -13.36 10.22 14.20
C TYR A 472 -14.29 9.91 13.00
N GLY A 473 -14.84 8.68 12.90
CA GLY A 473 -15.82 8.32 11.88
C GLY A 473 -17.20 8.94 12.10
N VAL A 474 -17.52 9.32 13.33
CA VAL A 474 -18.71 10.13 13.67
C VAL A 474 -18.47 11.59 13.28
N ALA A 475 -17.30 12.13 13.64
CA ALA A 475 -16.94 13.52 13.33
C ALA A 475 -16.69 13.79 11.84
N MET A 476 -16.25 12.78 11.07
CA MET A 476 -15.84 12.93 9.68
C MET A 476 -16.31 11.73 8.83
N PRO A 477 -17.62 11.51 8.66
CA PRO A 477 -18.18 10.37 7.92
C PRO A 477 -17.76 10.36 6.44
N GLU A 478 -17.44 11.52 5.87
CA GLU A 478 -16.94 11.67 4.49
C GLU A 478 -15.50 11.15 4.30
N SER A 479 -14.79 10.91 5.39
CA SER A 479 -13.38 10.47 5.40
C SER A 479 -13.22 8.96 5.59
N VAL A 480 -14.30 8.28 5.97
CA VAL A 480 -14.33 6.86 6.32
C VAL A 480 -15.02 6.03 5.25
N TRP A 481 -14.71 4.74 5.23
CA TRP A 481 -15.25 3.78 4.27
C TRP A 481 -15.23 2.38 4.93
N GLY A 482 -16.11 1.51 4.47
CA GLY A 482 -16.21 0.13 4.94
C GLY A 482 -16.89 -0.04 6.30
N GLU A 483 -17.98 0.69 6.55
CA GLU A 483 -18.89 0.41 7.67
C GLU A 483 -19.52 -0.99 7.53
N LYS A 484 -19.81 -1.60 8.68
CA LYS A 484 -20.36 -2.94 8.89
C LYS A 484 -19.77 -3.99 7.93
N PRO A 485 -18.42 -4.14 7.87
CA PRO A 485 -17.81 -5.03 6.91
C PRO A 485 -18.20 -6.48 7.22
N GLU A 486 -18.63 -7.23 6.21
CA GLU A 486 -19.02 -8.66 6.32
C GLU A 486 -17.94 -9.51 7.01
N SER A 487 -16.66 -9.13 6.90
CA SER A 487 -15.57 -9.86 7.56
C SER A 487 -15.55 -9.73 9.08
N ASP A 488 -16.13 -8.66 9.61
CA ASP A 488 -16.20 -8.42 11.05
C ASP A 488 -17.62 -8.64 11.61
N ALA A 489 -18.63 -8.76 10.75
CA ALA A 489 -20.00 -9.13 11.15
C ALA A 489 -20.07 -10.51 11.85
N ASN A 490 -19.18 -11.43 11.49
CA ASN A 490 -19.11 -12.78 12.08
C ASN A 490 -18.21 -12.86 13.32
N LYS A 491 -17.63 -11.75 13.78
CA LYS A 491 -16.82 -11.72 15.01
C LYS A 491 -17.71 -11.44 16.21
N ALA A 492 -17.36 -11.99 17.36
CA ALA A 492 -18.00 -11.61 18.60
C ALA A 492 -17.71 -10.11 18.92
N PRO A 493 -18.63 -9.40 19.61
CA PRO A 493 -18.44 -7.98 19.94
C PRO A 493 -17.09 -7.65 20.60
N HIS A 494 -16.64 -8.48 21.54
CA HIS A 494 -15.37 -8.30 22.23
C HIS A 494 -14.11 -8.53 21.34
N GLU A 495 -14.27 -9.09 20.14
CA GLU A 495 -13.19 -9.35 19.19
C GLU A 495 -13.13 -8.31 18.05
N ARG A 496 -14.09 -7.37 18.02
CA ARG A 496 -14.18 -6.34 16.99
C ARG A 496 -14.06 -4.94 17.58
N ASP A 497 -13.49 -4.06 16.78
CA ASP A 497 -13.44 -2.64 17.03
C ASP A 497 -14.82 -2.06 16.68
N GLU A 498 -15.71 -1.94 17.67
CA GLU A 498 -17.12 -1.57 17.48
C GLU A 498 -17.29 -0.22 16.79
N ASP A 499 -16.55 0.80 17.22
CA ASP A 499 -16.57 2.13 16.62
C ASP A 499 -16.29 2.05 15.12
N ALA A 500 -15.24 1.32 14.76
CA ALA A 500 -14.89 1.19 13.37
C ALA A 500 -15.77 0.22 12.57
N TYR A 501 -16.36 -0.77 13.25
CA TYR A 501 -17.37 -1.63 12.64
C TYR A 501 -18.61 -0.80 12.29
N GLN A 502 -19.06 0.08 13.19
CA GLN A 502 -20.26 0.88 12.98
C GLN A 502 -20.04 2.02 11.98
N TYR A 503 -18.94 2.77 12.10
CA TYR A 503 -18.73 4.01 11.35
C TYR A 503 -17.66 3.90 10.25
N GLY A 504 -16.98 2.77 10.12
CA GLY A 504 -15.91 2.58 9.12
C GLY A 504 -14.54 3.14 9.55
N LYS A 505 -13.54 3.09 8.67
CA LYS A 505 -12.16 3.53 8.94
C LYS A 505 -11.58 4.44 7.86
N ILE A 506 -10.58 5.25 8.19
CA ILE A 506 -9.72 5.91 7.19
C ILE A 506 -8.76 4.88 6.56
N ALA A 507 -8.52 4.96 5.24
CA ALA A 507 -7.77 3.94 4.47
C ALA A 507 -6.32 3.81 4.83
N ASN A 508 -5.77 4.94 5.21
CA ASN A 508 -4.42 4.98 5.66
C ASN A 508 -4.39 4.44 7.11
N PRO A 509 -3.82 3.24 7.34
CA PRO A 509 -3.76 2.66 8.69
C PRO A 509 -3.00 3.56 9.67
N THR A 510 -1.99 4.29 9.17
CA THR A 510 -1.19 5.21 9.98
C THR A 510 -2.04 6.36 10.48
N VAL A 511 -2.89 6.93 9.62
CA VAL A 511 -3.83 7.99 10.01
C VAL A 511 -4.90 7.46 10.95
N HIS A 512 -5.45 6.26 10.68
CA HIS A 512 -6.42 5.61 11.57
C HIS A 512 -5.87 5.44 12.99
N VAL A 513 -4.65 4.91 13.13
CA VAL A 513 -4.02 4.72 14.43
C VAL A 513 -3.73 6.07 15.10
N ALA A 514 -3.16 7.03 14.36
CA ALA A 514 -2.80 8.35 14.91
C ALA A 514 -4.03 9.11 15.43
N LEU A 515 -5.15 9.15 14.70
CA LEU A 515 -6.37 9.84 15.16
C LEU A 515 -7.00 9.16 16.37
N ASN A 516 -6.97 7.82 16.44
CA ASN A 516 -7.43 7.09 17.63
C ASN A 516 -6.53 7.34 18.85
N GLN A 517 -5.21 7.46 18.66
CA GLN A 517 -4.32 7.84 19.75
C GLN A 517 -4.48 9.32 20.14
N LEU A 518 -4.78 10.20 19.19
CA LEU A 518 -5.14 11.59 19.47
C LEU A 518 -6.41 11.65 20.34
N ARG A 519 -7.48 10.91 19.97
CA ARG A 519 -8.69 10.78 20.78
C ARG A 519 -8.38 10.35 22.20
N PHE A 520 -7.59 9.27 22.34
CA PHE A 520 -7.20 8.75 23.65
C PHE A 520 -6.45 9.80 24.48
N VAL A 521 -5.42 10.45 23.93
CA VAL A 521 -4.62 11.45 24.64
C VAL A 521 -5.48 12.66 25.02
N VAL A 522 -6.25 13.21 24.08
CA VAL A 522 -7.05 14.42 24.31
C VAL A 522 -8.15 14.16 25.33
N ASN A 523 -8.89 13.05 25.26
CA ASN A 523 -9.95 12.77 26.23
C ASN A 523 -9.39 12.53 27.64
N GLN A 524 -8.19 11.95 27.77
CA GLN A 524 -7.49 11.85 29.06
C GLN A 524 -7.11 13.23 29.60
N ILE A 525 -6.64 14.14 28.75
CA ILE A 525 -6.34 15.52 29.13
C ILE A 525 -7.62 16.24 29.57
N ILE A 526 -8.71 16.14 28.80
CA ILE A 526 -10.01 16.75 29.14
C ILE A 526 -10.49 16.25 30.52
N SER A 527 -10.41 14.94 30.75
CA SER A 527 -10.78 14.35 32.03
C SER A 527 -9.91 14.86 33.18
N LYS A 528 -8.59 15.00 32.97
CA LYS A 528 -7.64 15.52 33.98
C LYS A 528 -7.82 17.01 34.26
N MET A 529 -8.14 17.81 33.24
CA MET A 529 -8.33 19.26 33.35
C MET A 529 -9.76 19.66 33.75
N GLY A 530 -10.71 18.72 33.73
CA GLY A 530 -12.10 18.95 34.11
C GLY A 530 -12.91 19.76 33.08
N GLY A 531 -12.52 19.75 31.80
CA GLY A 531 -13.22 20.45 30.72
C GLY A 531 -12.45 20.46 29.40
N THR A 532 -13.04 21.01 28.34
CA THR A 532 -12.42 21.13 27.01
C THR A 532 -11.41 22.29 26.95
N PRO A 533 -10.42 22.24 26.04
CA PRO A 533 -9.45 23.31 25.88
C PRO A 533 -10.07 24.57 25.26
N GLU A 534 -9.72 25.74 25.78
CA GLU A 534 -10.15 27.03 25.20
C GLU A 534 -9.41 27.31 23.88
N LYS A 535 -8.14 26.91 23.81
CA LYS A 535 -7.30 27.03 22.60
C LYS A 535 -6.57 25.73 22.32
N ILE A 536 -6.32 25.48 21.03
CA ILE A 536 -5.50 24.35 20.61
C ILE A 536 -4.47 24.82 19.59
N HIS A 537 -3.19 24.55 19.84
CA HIS A 537 -2.13 24.74 18.86
C HIS A 537 -1.67 23.37 18.34
N ILE A 538 -1.58 23.23 17.02
CA ILE A 538 -1.22 21.97 16.37
C ILE A 538 -0.16 22.19 15.30
N GLU A 539 0.88 21.36 15.31
CA GLU A 539 1.86 21.36 14.23
C GLU A 539 1.27 20.82 12.92
N LEU A 540 1.42 21.60 11.85
CA LEU A 540 1.19 21.19 10.48
C LEU A 540 2.52 21.16 9.72
N THR A 541 2.80 20.04 9.05
CA THR A 541 3.79 19.97 7.96
C THR A 541 3.32 20.77 6.72
N ARG A 542 3.30 22.10 6.80
CA ARG A 542 3.13 23.00 5.64
C ARG A 542 4.47 23.62 5.28
N ASP A 543 4.67 23.95 4.02
CA ASP A 543 5.81 24.75 3.62
C ASP A 543 5.52 26.22 3.95
N LEU A 544 6.56 27.00 4.29
CA LEU A 544 6.42 28.45 4.42
C LEU A 544 5.96 29.08 3.10
N LYS A 545 5.37 30.28 3.18
CA LYS A 545 4.88 30.98 1.98
C LYS A 545 6.04 31.26 1.03
N ASN A 546 6.05 30.60 -0.12
CA ASN A 546 7.05 30.84 -1.17
C ASN A 546 6.99 32.28 -1.69
N SER A 547 8.16 32.84 -1.99
CA SER A 547 8.27 34.17 -2.62
C SER A 547 7.62 34.20 -4.00
N LYS A 548 7.40 35.40 -4.56
CA LYS A 548 6.83 35.56 -5.92
C LYS A 548 7.70 34.85 -6.97
N GLN A 549 9.01 35.07 -6.94
CA GLN A 549 9.97 34.45 -7.86
C GLN A 549 10.02 32.92 -7.73
N ALA A 550 10.02 32.38 -6.50
CA ALA A 550 10.00 30.93 -6.29
C ALA A 550 8.70 30.28 -6.80
N ARG A 551 7.55 30.97 -6.65
CA ARG A 551 6.27 30.53 -7.23
C ARG A 551 6.30 30.56 -8.76
N GLU A 552 6.89 31.59 -9.36
CA GLU A 552 7.04 31.70 -10.81
C GLU A 552 7.98 30.62 -11.38
N GLU A 553 9.11 30.35 -10.72
CA GLU A 553 10.02 29.27 -11.09
C GLU A 553 9.35 27.90 -10.97
N TYR A 554 8.64 27.65 -9.87
CA TYR A 554 7.86 26.43 -9.68
C TYR A 554 6.79 26.26 -10.77
N SER A 555 6.07 27.33 -11.10
CA SER A 555 5.10 27.35 -12.20
C SER A 555 5.74 27.07 -13.57
N ARG A 556 6.91 27.70 -13.85
CA ARG A 556 7.71 27.44 -15.06
C ARG A 556 8.15 25.98 -15.17
N ASN A 557 8.66 25.40 -14.08
CA ASN A 557 9.08 24.00 -14.02
C ASN A 557 7.89 23.05 -14.19
N GLN A 558 6.73 23.34 -13.59
CA GLN A 558 5.51 22.59 -13.82
C GLN A 558 5.04 22.69 -15.29
N LYS A 559 5.11 23.87 -15.92
CA LYS A 559 4.79 24.08 -17.34
C LYS A 559 5.65 23.18 -18.23
N LYS A 560 6.97 23.21 -18.02
CA LYS A 560 7.94 22.38 -18.77
C LYS A 560 7.62 20.89 -18.62
N ASN A 561 7.40 20.44 -17.38
CA ASN A 561 7.04 19.04 -17.09
C ASN A 561 5.72 18.63 -17.74
N LYS A 562 4.72 19.51 -17.75
CA LYS A 562 3.43 19.26 -18.37
C LYS A 562 3.53 19.16 -19.89
N LYS A 563 4.18 20.12 -20.54
CA LYS A 563 4.43 20.09 -21.99
C LYS A 563 5.14 18.80 -22.42
N ASN A 564 6.14 18.37 -21.63
CA ASN A 564 6.82 17.11 -21.89
C ASN A 564 5.88 15.90 -21.73
N ASN A 565 5.07 15.86 -20.67
CA ASN A 565 4.08 14.79 -20.50
C ASN A 565 3.06 14.73 -21.64
N ASP A 566 2.60 15.89 -22.12
CA ASP A 566 1.60 15.99 -23.18
C ASP A 566 2.21 15.50 -24.50
N ARG A 567 3.45 15.90 -24.85
CA ARG A 567 4.21 15.34 -25.99
C ARG A 567 4.37 13.83 -25.89
N ILE A 568 4.74 13.31 -24.72
CA ILE A 568 4.91 11.86 -24.52
C ILE A 568 3.59 11.12 -24.69
N ARG A 569 2.47 11.69 -24.22
CA ARG A 569 1.15 11.05 -24.45
C ARG A 569 0.79 10.98 -25.91
N ASP A 570 1.05 12.05 -26.66
CA ASP A 570 0.82 12.10 -28.10
C ASP A 570 1.65 11.03 -28.81
N LEU A 571 2.96 10.98 -28.54
CA LEU A 571 3.87 9.94 -29.04
C LEU A 571 3.36 8.53 -28.74
N LEU A 572 2.91 8.27 -27.51
CA LEU A 572 2.37 6.96 -27.10
C LEU A 572 1.10 6.59 -27.85
N GLN A 573 0.27 7.57 -28.20
CA GLN A 573 -0.98 7.35 -28.93
C GLN A 573 -0.73 7.13 -30.42
N THR A 574 0.11 7.96 -31.05
CA THR A 574 0.35 7.94 -32.50
C THR A 574 1.29 6.82 -32.93
N GLU A 575 2.43 6.68 -32.25
CA GLU A 575 3.51 5.77 -32.70
C GLU A 575 3.42 4.37 -32.08
N PHE A 576 2.84 4.26 -30.89
CA PHE A 576 2.76 2.99 -30.14
C PHE A 576 1.35 2.41 -30.07
N GLY A 577 0.34 3.10 -30.61
CA GLY A 577 -1.06 2.67 -30.55
C GLY A 577 -1.62 2.54 -29.12
N ILE A 578 -0.99 3.19 -28.13
CA ILE A 578 -1.44 3.14 -26.73
C ILE A 578 -2.51 4.22 -26.54
N GLU A 579 -3.77 3.88 -26.79
CA GLU A 579 -4.89 4.83 -26.73
C GLU A 579 -5.01 5.57 -25.38
N ARG A 580 -4.66 4.89 -24.27
CA ARG A 580 -4.76 5.44 -22.91
C ARG A 580 -3.44 5.31 -22.14
N PRO A 581 -2.47 6.21 -22.38
CA PRO A 581 -1.17 6.17 -21.71
C PRO A 581 -1.31 6.28 -20.19
N ARG A 582 -0.73 5.34 -19.45
CA ARG A 582 -0.67 5.39 -17.99
C ARG A 582 0.47 6.28 -17.52
N ARG A 583 0.44 6.62 -16.24
CA ARG A 583 1.56 7.30 -15.57
C ARG A 583 2.87 6.53 -15.73
N GLU A 584 2.81 5.20 -15.67
CA GLU A 584 3.98 4.33 -15.82
C GLU A 584 4.51 4.34 -17.26
N ASP A 585 3.64 4.32 -18.27
CA ASP A 585 4.05 4.38 -19.67
C ASP A 585 4.77 5.71 -19.97
N ILE A 586 4.22 6.82 -19.47
CA ILE A 586 4.87 8.14 -19.54
C ILE A 586 6.21 8.14 -18.79
N GLN A 587 6.28 7.47 -17.64
CA GLN A 587 7.51 7.37 -16.87
C GLN A 587 8.59 6.58 -17.61
N LYS A 588 8.23 5.49 -18.30
CA LYS A 588 9.17 4.72 -19.13
C LYS A 588 9.79 5.59 -20.23
N VAL A 589 8.98 6.34 -20.98
CA VAL A 589 9.50 7.23 -22.03
C VAL A 589 10.42 8.30 -21.44
N LYS A 590 10.06 8.92 -20.32
CA LYS A 590 10.96 9.88 -19.66
C LYS A 590 12.30 9.27 -19.29
N LEU A 591 12.28 8.12 -18.64
CA LEU A 591 13.49 7.43 -18.25
C LEU A 591 14.32 6.97 -19.46
N TRP A 592 13.66 6.66 -20.58
CA TRP A 592 14.30 6.29 -21.83
C TRP A 592 15.00 7.48 -22.52
N GLU A 593 14.35 8.64 -22.52
CA GLU A 593 14.93 9.89 -23.04
C GLU A 593 16.02 10.48 -22.14
N GLU A 594 16.04 10.12 -20.85
CA GLU A 594 17.12 10.46 -19.92
C GLU A 594 18.40 9.63 -20.13
N LEU A 595 18.36 8.57 -20.95
CA LEU A 595 19.53 7.72 -21.23
C LEU A 595 20.31 8.24 -22.45
N ASP A 596 21.63 8.25 -22.34
CA ASP A 596 22.51 8.56 -23.46
C ASP A 596 22.35 7.50 -24.58
N ASP A 597 22.05 7.98 -25.78
CA ASP A 597 21.66 7.18 -26.96
C ASP A 597 20.70 6.02 -26.63
N HIS A 598 19.80 6.24 -25.66
CA HIS A 598 18.84 5.24 -25.21
C HIS A 598 19.47 3.91 -24.73
N THR A 599 20.72 3.97 -24.27
CA THR A 599 21.49 2.78 -23.92
C THR A 599 21.26 2.36 -22.47
N CYS A 600 21.03 1.06 -22.26
CA CYS A 600 20.91 0.49 -20.92
C CYS A 600 22.22 0.64 -20.14
N ILE A 601 22.13 1.23 -18.95
CA ILE A 601 23.26 1.48 -18.06
C ILE A 601 23.94 0.17 -17.63
N PHE A 602 23.18 -0.93 -17.53
CA PHE A 602 23.67 -2.19 -16.99
C PHE A 602 24.18 -3.20 -18.05
N THR A 603 23.77 -3.08 -19.32
CA THR A 603 23.99 -4.13 -20.35
C THR A 603 24.62 -3.67 -21.66
N GLU A 604 24.84 -2.36 -21.87
CA GLU A 604 25.46 -1.76 -23.09
C GLU A 604 24.56 -1.82 -24.32
N GLN A 605 23.47 -2.56 -24.22
CA GLN A 605 22.47 -2.68 -25.25
C GLN A 605 21.61 -1.43 -25.35
N ARG A 606 21.41 -0.96 -26.57
CA ARG A 606 20.44 0.07 -26.91
C ARG A 606 19.03 -0.44 -26.64
N ILE A 607 18.21 0.37 -25.98
CA ILE A 607 16.80 0.08 -25.74
C ILE A 607 16.00 0.65 -26.90
N ALA A 608 15.44 -0.21 -27.73
CA ALA A 608 14.50 0.21 -28.77
C ALA A 608 13.16 0.63 -28.13
N ALA A 609 12.48 1.60 -28.75
CA ALA A 609 11.28 2.18 -28.14
C ALA A 609 10.13 1.14 -27.97
N LYS A 610 10.03 0.15 -28.87
CA LYS A 610 9.06 -0.97 -28.76
C LYS A 610 9.30 -1.85 -27.52
N GLN A 611 10.56 -1.98 -27.06
CA GLN A 611 10.93 -2.80 -25.90
C GLN A 611 10.47 -2.20 -24.56
N LEU A 612 10.10 -0.92 -24.54
CA LEU A 612 9.52 -0.29 -23.35
C LEU A 612 8.19 -0.93 -22.95
N PHE A 613 7.44 -1.48 -23.91
CA PHE A 613 6.05 -1.91 -23.69
C PHE A 613 5.83 -3.41 -23.86
N ASN A 614 6.82 -4.17 -24.35
CA ASN A 614 6.71 -5.62 -24.55
C ASN A 614 7.11 -6.46 -23.31
N GLY A 615 7.67 -5.81 -22.27
CA GLY A 615 8.06 -6.46 -21.00
C GLY A 615 9.52 -6.89 -20.90
N GLU A 616 10.34 -6.65 -21.91
CA GLU A 616 11.80 -6.86 -21.86
C GLU A 616 12.50 -5.83 -20.98
N VAL A 617 11.98 -4.61 -20.94
CA VAL A 617 12.53 -3.48 -20.16
C VAL A 617 11.57 -3.10 -19.04
N GLU A 618 12.13 -2.94 -17.85
CA GLU A 618 11.41 -2.57 -16.63
C GLU A 618 11.97 -1.27 -16.04
N ILE A 619 11.12 -0.57 -15.30
CA ILE A 619 11.57 0.53 -14.45
C ILE A 619 12.29 -0.09 -13.26
N GLU A 620 13.57 0.19 -13.14
CA GLU A 620 14.41 -0.31 -12.07
C GLU A 620 14.70 0.77 -11.01
N HIS A 621 14.61 0.39 -9.74
CA HIS A 621 15.04 1.24 -8.62
C HIS A 621 16.56 1.13 -8.43
N ILE A 622 17.29 2.21 -8.71
CA ILE A 622 18.76 2.29 -8.62
C ILE A 622 19.21 1.79 -7.23
N VAL A 623 18.70 2.40 -6.16
CA VAL A 623 18.76 1.82 -4.82
C VAL A 623 17.45 1.07 -4.56
N PRO A 624 17.49 -0.23 -4.18
CA PRO A 624 16.29 -1.05 -4.07
C PRO A 624 15.19 -0.42 -3.21
N PHE A 625 13.97 -0.35 -3.75
CA PHE A 625 12.83 0.23 -3.04
C PHE A 625 12.58 -0.44 -1.69
N SER A 626 12.79 -1.76 -1.56
CA SER A 626 12.60 -2.49 -0.30
C SER A 626 13.57 -2.07 0.82
N ARG A 627 14.65 -1.34 0.48
CA ARG A 627 15.65 -0.83 1.42
C ARG A 627 15.48 0.67 1.70
N CYS A 628 15.15 1.47 0.70
CA CYS A 628 15.12 2.94 0.82
C CYS A 628 13.73 3.57 0.75
N TYR A 629 12.74 2.88 0.18
CA TYR A 629 11.38 3.38 -0.04
C TYR A 629 11.29 4.69 -0.86
N ASP A 630 12.35 5.06 -1.58
CA ASP A 630 12.37 6.19 -2.52
C ASP A 630 11.83 5.74 -3.87
N ASP A 631 10.55 6.06 -4.12
CA ASP A 631 9.89 5.85 -5.42
C ASP A 631 10.03 7.06 -6.37
N GLY A 632 10.86 8.03 -6.01
CA GLY A 632 11.12 9.24 -6.77
C GLY A 632 11.86 8.98 -8.08
N MET A 633 11.73 9.90 -9.04
CA MET A 633 12.35 9.76 -10.36
C MET A 633 13.88 9.63 -10.28
N ASN A 634 14.51 10.29 -9.31
CA ASN A 634 15.97 10.24 -9.10
C ASN A 634 16.46 8.87 -8.64
N ASN A 635 15.59 8.00 -8.15
CA ASN A 635 15.95 6.63 -7.78
C ASN A 635 15.48 5.60 -8.83
N LYS A 636 15.02 6.03 -10.01
CA LYS A 636 14.50 5.14 -11.06
C LYS A 636 15.27 5.28 -12.35
N THR A 637 15.53 4.18 -13.03
CA THR A 637 16.08 4.13 -14.39
C THR A 637 15.41 3.01 -15.18
N LEU A 638 15.82 2.77 -16.42
CA LEU A 638 15.40 1.59 -17.18
C LEU A 638 16.50 0.53 -17.17
N ALA A 639 16.09 -0.72 -17.05
CA ALA A 639 16.97 -1.86 -17.16
C ALA A 639 16.27 -2.97 -17.94
N PHE A 640 17.05 -3.72 -18.73
CA PHE A 640 16.59 -5.00 -19.21
C PHE A 640 16.31 -5.93 -18.03
N LYS A 641 15.26 -6.74 -18.13
CA LYS A 641 14.78 -7.62 -17.07
C LYS A 641 15.86 -8.57 -16.55
N ASN A 642 16.73 -9.07 -17.42
CA ASN A 642 17.87 -9.91 -17.04
C ASN A 642 18.84 -9.16 -16.11
N ALA A 643 19.22 -7.93 -16.43
CA ALA A 643 20.11 -7.11 -15.61
C ALA A 643 19.45 -6.66 -14.31
N ASN A 644 18.15 -6.33 -14.36
CA ASN A 644 17.36 -6.04 -13.18
C ASN A 644 17.35 -7.25 -12.22
N ASN A 645 17.10 -8.45 -12.74
CA ASN A 645 17.13 -9.70 -11.96
C ASN A 645 18.52 -9.98 -11.36
N ILE A 646 19.60 -9.71 -12.12
CA ILE A 646 20.98 -9.85 -11.61
C ILE A 646 21.21 -8.88 -10.45
N LYS A 647 20.81 -7.61 -10.58
CA LYS A 647 20.95 -6.62 -9.51
C LYS A 647 20.17 -7.05 -8.27
N GLY A 648 18.89 -7.38 -8.42
CA GLY A 648 18.02 -7.83 -7.34
C GLY A 648 17.93 -6.79 -6.21
N ASN A 649 17.90 -7.25 -4.96
CA ASN A 649 17.79 -6.35 -3.79
C ASN A 649 19.12 -5.68 -3.37
N ARG A 650 19.97 -5.32 -4.34
CA ARG A 650 21.30 -4.71 -4.14
C ARG A 650 21.42 -3.35 -4.83
N THR A 651 22.32 -2.50 -4.34
CA THR A 651 22.72 -1.26 -5.06
C THR A 651 23.54 -1.61 -6.31
N PRO A 652 23.74 -0.68 -7.27
CA PRO A 652 24.55 -0.97 -8.46
C PRO A 652 25.98 -1.35 -8.09
N PHE A 653 26.58 -0.68 -7.10
CA PHE A 653 27.91 -1.04 -6.59
C PHE A 653 27.93 -2.43 -5.92
N GLU A 654 26.94 -2.77 -5.09
CA GLU A 654 26.86 -4.10 -4.48
C GLU A 654 26.63 -5.23 -5.50
N ALA A 655 25.96 -4.92 -6.61
CA ALA A 655 25.65 -5.88 -7.68
C ALA A 655 26.82 -6.06 -8.66
N PHE A 656 27.49 -4.97 -9.03
CA PHE A 656 28.46 -4.95 -10.14
C PHE A 656 29.87 -4.46 -9.73
N GLY A 657 30.03 -3.81 -8.58
CA GLY A 657 31.31 -3.22 -8.12
C GLY A 657 32.41 -4.22 -7.76
N THR A 658 32.11 -5.52 -7.82
CA THR A 658 33.12 -6.59 -7.70
C THR A 658 33.96 -6.73 -8.97
N ASP A 659 33.41 -6.32 -10.10
CA ASP A 659 34.04 -6.25 -11.41
C ASP A 659 34.34 -4.77 -11.68
N GLN A 660 35.55 -4.34 -11.35
CA GLN A 660 35.91 -2.92 -11.38
C GLN A 660 35.83 -2.32 -12.77
N GLU A 661 36.16 -3.10 -13.80
CA GLU A 661 36.11 -2.66 -15.19
C GLU A 661 34.66 -2.48 -15.65
N ARG A 662 33.82 -3.52 -15.47
CA ARG A 662 32.39 -3.44 -15.79
C ARG A 662 31.70 -2.33 -15.02
N TYR A 663 32.02 -2.17 -13.73
CA TYR A 663 31.46 -1.11 -12.90
C TYR A 663 31.94 0.26 -13.35
N ALA A 664 33.20 0.43 -13.73
CA ALA A 664 33.71 1.70 -14.28
C ALA A 664 33.00 2.07 -15.59
N VAL A 665 32.77 1.11 -16.49
CA VAL A 665 32.02 1.32 -17.74
C VAL A 665 30.55 1.66 -17.45
N MET A 666 29.91 0.98 -16.50
CA MET A 666 28.57 1.32 -16.02
C MET A 666 28.51 2.76 -15.46
N MET A 667 29.50 3.15 -14.65
CA MET A 667 29.60 4.48 -14.07
C MET A 667 29.83 5.56 -15.14
N LYS A 668 30.64 5.29 -16.18
CA LYS A 668 30.80 6.19 -17.32
C LYS A 668 29.48 6.41 -18.06
N ARG A 669 28.71 5.35 -18.31
CA ARG A 669 27.37 5.44 -18.94
C ARG A 669 26.38 6.21 -18.06
N ALA A 670 26.37 5.95 -16.76
CA ALA A 670 25.52 6.67 -15.81
C ALA A 670 25.89 8.16 -15.77
N LEU A 671 27.19 8.50 -15.80
CA LEU A 671 27.65 9.89 -15.85
C LEU A 671 27.24 10.57 -17.15
N LYS A 672 27.38 9.90 -18.29
CA LYS A 672 26.99 10.44 -19.60
C LYS A 672 25.48 10.68 -19.70
N SER A 673 24.67 9.77 -19.16
CA SER A 673 23.21 9.88 -19.15
C SER A 673 22.70 10.96 -18.18
N PHE A 674 23.27 11.05 -16.97
CA PHE A 674 22.68 11.83 -15.87
C PHE A 674 23.51 13.01 -15.38
N GLY A 675 24.72 13.22 -15.91
CA GLY A 675 25.68 14.18 -15.38
C GLY A 675 26.01 13.95 -13.89
N GLN A 676 26.56 14.95 -13.22
CA GLN A 676 26.82 14.90 -11.76
C GLN A 676 25.55 15.17 -10.93
N SER A 677 24.43 14.55 -11.30
CA SER A 677 23.15 14.73 -10.61
C SER A 677 23.00 13.84 -9.38
N SER A 678 22.02 14.15 -8.53
CA SER A 678 21.63 13.28 -7.41
C SER A 678 21.30 11.84 -7.83
N LYS A 679 20.85 11.64 -9.08
CA LYS A 679 20.56 10.33 -9.66
C LYS A 679 21.83 9.55 -9.96
N TYR A 680 22.84 10.19 -10.56
CA TYR A 680 24.16 9.60 -10.78
C TYR A 680 24.85 9.19 -9.47
N GLU A 681 24.77 10.05 -8.46
CA GLU A 681 25.36 9.77 -7.13
C GLU A 681 24.80 8.49 -6.48
N ARG A 682 23.60 8.03 -6.86
CA ARG A 682 23.01 6.78 -6.35
C ARG A 682 23.62 5.52 -6.96
N PHE A 683 24.44 5.64 -8.01
CA PHE A 683 25.19 4.50 -8.58
C PHE A 683 26.50 4.24 -7.84
N LYS A 684 27.03 5.25 -7.12
CA LYS A 684 28.33 5.19 -6.44
C LYS A 684 28.35 4.22 -5.26
N GLU A 685 29.57 3.87 -4.83
CA GLU A 685 29.80 3.18 -3.56
C GLU A 685 29.30 4.02 -2.37
N GLY A 686 28.72 3.37 -1.36
CA GLY A 686 28.16 4.06 -0.18
C GLY A 686 26.91 4.90 -0.46
N ALA A 687 26.32 4.80 -1.66
CA ALA A 687 25.11 5.54 -2.01
C ALA A 687 23.96 5.27 -1.04
N PHE A 688 23.83 4.04 -0.53
CA PHE A 688 22.78 3.72 0.43
C PHE A 688 22.94 4.54 1.72
N GLU A 689 24.13 4.55 2.30
CA GLU A 689 24.46 5.27 3.53
C GLU A 689 24.38 6.79 3.34
N LYS A 690 24.86 7.30 2.20
CA LYS A 690 24.85 8.74 1.87
C LYS A 690 23.43 9.31 1.79
N PHE A 691 22.53 8.61 1.11
CA PHE A 691 21.17 9.09 0.86
C PHE A 691 20.15 8.63 1.90
N TYR A 692 20.38 7.46 2.51
CA TYR A 692 19.40 6.78 3.36
C TYR A 692 19.99 6.23 4.68
N GLY A 693 21.24 6.55 5.02
CA GLY A 693 21.84 6.18 6.30
C GLY A 693 21.34 7.03 7.47
N GLY A 694 21.45 6.52 8.70
CA GLY A 694 20.98 7.20 9.93
C GLY A 694 19.46 7.39 9.95
N ASP A 695 19.00 8.54 10.46
CA ASP A 695 17.58 8.91 10.50
C ASP A 695 17.02 9.38 9.14
N LYS A 696 17.91 9.65 8.16
CA LYS A 696 17.52 10.04 6.79
C LYS A 696 16.79 8.91 6.04
N GLY A 697 17.08 7.65 6.40
CA GLY A 697 16.35 6.48 5.91
C GLY A 697 15.03 6.21 6.65
N ASP A 698 14.89 6.73 7.87
CA ASP A 698 13.68 6.53 8.68
C ASP A 698 12.55 7.49 8.27
N MET A 699 12.87 8.75 7.93
CA MET A 699 11.87 9.74 7.52
C MET A 699 11.58 9.69 6.01
N ILE A 700 10.93 8.61 5.59
CA ILE A 700 10.49 8.38 4.21
C ILE A 700 9.61 9.56 3.76
N ALA A 701 9.73 10.03 2.51
CA ALA A 701 8.83 11.04 1.91
C ALA A 701 7.34 10.73 2.10
N ARG A 702 7.02 9.44 2.27
CA ARG A 702 5.71 8.93 2.66
C ARG A 702 5.30 9.29 4.08
N GLN A 703 6.16 9.17 5.08
CA GLN A 703 5.85 9.56 6.47
C GLN A 703 5.53 11.06 6.54
N LEU A 704 6.22 11.89 5.74
CA LEU A 704 5.87 13.31 5.59
C LEU A 704 4.46 13.48 5.01
N ASN A 705 4.10 12.74 3.96
CA ASN A 705 2.74 12.79 3.40
C ASN A 705 1.67 12.27 4.39
N ASP A 706 1.98 11.21 5.13
CA ASP A 706 1.10 10.65 6.15
C ASP A 706 0.92 11.66 7.31
N THR A 707 2.00 12.31 7.76
CA THR A 707 1.96 13.41 8.76
C THR A 707 1.11 14.58 8.26
N LYS A 708 1.34 15.06 7.02
CA LYS A 708 0.50 16.09 6.38
C LYS A 708 -0.99 15.73 6.38
N TYR A 709 -1.30 14.45 6.14
CA TYR A 709 -2.68 13.98 6.17
C TYR A 709 -3.23 13.92 7.60
N ILE A 710 -2.45 13.39 8.55
CA ILE A 710 -2.81 13.35 9.98
C ILE A 710 -3.11 14.76 10.47
N SER A 711 -2.19 15.71 10.35
CA SER A 711 -2.36 17.05 10.91
C SER A 711 -3.58 17.78 10.31
N ARG A 712 -3.85 17.60 9.00
CA ARG A 712 -5.04 18.17 8.35
C ARG A 712 -6.34 17.58 8.90
N LYS A 713 -6.38 16.26 9.11
CA LYS A 713 -7.57 15.58 9.66
C LYS A 713 -7.72 15.81 11.16
N ALA A 714 -6.62 15.87 11.90
CA ALA A 714 -6.60 16.21 13.32
C ALA A 714 -7.17 17.61 13.54
N ARG A 715 -6.82 18.62 12.72
CA ARG A 715 -7.44 19.95 12.80
C ARG A 715 -8.98 19.91 12.67
N GLN A 716 -9.47 19.20 11.66
CA GLN A 716 -10.92 19.03 11.44
C GLN A 716 -11.58 18.23 12.56
N TYR A 717 -10.85 17.29 13.16
CA TYR A 717 -11.37 16.47 14.23
C TYR A 717 -11.43 17.23 15.57
N LEU A 718 -10.40 18.03 15.85
CA LEU A 718 -10.31 18.85 17.06
C LEU A 718 -11.36 19.97 17.08
N SER A 719 -11.97 20.33 15.93
CA SER A 719 -13.09 21.27 15.91
C SER A 719 -14.37 20.73 16.56
N CYS A 720 -14.41 19.43 16.90
CA CYS A 720 -15.49 18.88 17.71
C CYS A 720 -15.50 19.41 19.14
N ILE A 721 -14.35 19.84 19.68
CA ILE A 721 -14.20 20.22 21.10
C ILE A 721 -13.71 21.66 21.31
N CYS A 722 -13.34 22.36 20.24
CA CYS A 722 -12.79 23.70 20.28
C CYS A 722 -13.16 24.45 19.00
N GLU A 723 -13.57 25.71 19.08
CA GLU A 723 -13.99 26.48 17.91
C GLU A 723 -12.86 26.56 16.85
N PRO A 724 -13.16 26.40 15.54
CA PRO A 724 -12.13 26.39 14.48
C PRO A 724 -11.18 27.60 14.46
N LYS A 725 -11.65 28.77 14.91
CA LYS A 725 -10.85 30.01 15.05
C LYS A 725 -9.79 29.93 16.15
N ASN A 726 -10.02 29.11 17.19
CA ASN A 726 -9.12 28.91 18.33
C ASN A 726 -8.15 27.72 18.11
N ILE A 727 -8.28 27.01 16.99
CA ILE A 727 -7.34 25.96 16.55
C ILE A 727 -6.28 26.58 15.64
N ILE A 728 -5.12 26.88 16.21
CA ILE A 728 -4.01 27.55 15.51
C ILE A 728 -3.06 26.51 14.91
N PRO A 729 -2.87 26.51 13.57
CA PRO A 729 -1.90 25.65 12.94
C PRO A 729 -0.52 26.32 12.94
N VAL A 730 0.50 25.62 13.43
CA VAL A 730 1.90 26.06 13.43
C VAL A 730 2.68 25.31 12.36
N ASN A 731 3.56 25.99 11.63
CA ASN A 731 4.35 25.36 10.57
C ASN A 731 5.58 24.66 11.15
N GLY A 732 5.83 23.40 10.80
CA GLY A 732 6.99 22.65 11.31
C GLY A 732 8.37 23.24 10.99
N GLN A 733 8.53 23.93 9.84
CA GLN A 733 9.76 24.68 9.56
C GLN A 733 9.96 25.81 10.57
N MET A 734 8.89 26.47 10.99
CA MET A 734 8.96 27.51 12.02
C MET A 734 9.26 26.90 13.38
N THR A 735 8.64 25.77 13.73
CA THR A 735 8.92 25.03 14.98
C THR A 735 10.40 24.71 15.09
N ALA A 736 11.01 24.19 14.01
CA ALA A 736 12.44 23.86 13.99
C ALA A 736 13.33 25.08 14.24
N VAL A 737 13.04 26.23 13.63
CA VAL A 737 13.85 27.45 13.81
C VAL A 737 13.61 28.09 15.17
N LEU A 738 12.37 28.19 15.64
CA LEU A 738 12.05 28.74 16.96
C LEU A 738 12.67 27.91 18.09
N ARG A 739 12.66 26.58 17.95
CA ARG A 739 13.36 25.68 18.89
C ARG A 739 14.85 25.98 18.98
N ASP A 740 15.48 26.34 17.86
CA ASP A 740 16.90 26.69 17.83
C ASP A 740 17.15 28.06 18.45
N VAL A 741 16.36 29.07 18.07
CA VAL A 741 16.41 30.43 18.63
C VAL A 741 16.23 30.43 20.15
N TRP A 742 15.30 29.63 20.67
CA TRP A 742 15.07 29.51 22.12
C TRP A 742 16.04 28.53 22.82
N GLN A 743 17.00 27.99 22.09
CA GLN A 743 18.05 27.10 22.57
C GLN A 743 17.50 25.82 23.23
N LEU A 744 16.46 25.22 22.65
CA LEU A 744 15.79 24.03 23.16
C LEU A 744 16.24 22.72 22.47
N ASN A 745 17.33 22.77 21.69
CA ASN A 745 17.89 21.63 20.94
C ASN A 745 18.73 20.65 21.81
N HIS A 746 18.50 20.57 23.12
CA HIS A 746 19.30 19.75 24.05
C HIS A 746 19.28 18.24 23.73
N TYR A 747 18.21 17.77 23.11
CA TYR A 747 18.06 16.38 22.66
C TYR A 747 18.57 16.14 21.24
N LYS A 748 19.16 17.14 20.59
CA LYS A 748 19.80 17.00 19.27
C LYS A 748 21.28 16.66 19.46
N ASP A 749 21.79 15.74 18.65
CA ASP A 749 23.20 15.45 18.53
C ASP A 749 23.86 16.58 17.72
N LYS A 750 24.87 17.23 18.33
CA LYS A 750 25.58 18.36 17.72
C LYS A 750 26.42 17.95 16.51
N THR A 751 26.85 16.69 16.43
CA THR A 751 27.72 16.17 15.37
C THR A 751 26.92 15.67 14.17
N THR A 752 25.84 14.93 14.41
CA THR A 752 25.03 14.34 13.35
C THR A 752 23.86 15.22 12.93
N GLY A 753 23.48 16.20 13.75
CA GLY A 753 22.29 17.03 13.54
C GLY A 753 20.98 16.28 13.73
N ASN A 754 21.01 15.01 14.16
CA ASN A 754 19.84 14.18 14.40
C ASN A 754 19.37 14.30 15.85
N TYR A 755 18.12 13.93 16.13
CA TYR A 755 17.73 13.76 17.53
C TYR A 755 18.48 12.58 18.12
N ARG A 756 19.06 12.77 19.30
CA ARG A 756 19.45 11.67 20.17
C ARG A 756 18.22 10.76 20.28
N ASN A 757 18.44 9.45 20.36
CA ASN A 757 17.38 8.43 20.44
C ASN A 757 16.50 8.59 21.70
N ASP A 758 15.75 9.69 21.81
CA ASP A 758 15.06 10.19 23.00
C ASP A 758 13.72 10.82 22.60
N HIS A 759 12.61 10.24 23.06
CA HIS A 759 11.26 10.67 22.69
C HIS A 759 10.83 12.04 23.25
N ARG A 760 11.60 12.65 24.16
CA ARG A 760 11.27 13.97 24.75
C ARG A 760 11.31 15.12 23.74
N HIS A 761 11.95 14.96 22.58
CA HIS A 761 11.96 16.00 21.56
C HIS A 761 10.55 16.35 21.04
N HIS A 762 9.61 15.39 21.01
CA HIS A 762 8.21 15.65 20.66
C HIS A 762 7.51 16.60 21.64
N ILE A 763 7.86 16.51 22.92
CA ILE A 763 7.34 17.41 23.95
C ILE A 763 7.91 18.81 23.77
N VAL A 764 9.20 18.90 23.45
CA VAL A 764 9.85 20.18 23.13
C VAL A 764 9.21 20.82 21.90
N ASP A 765 8.90 20.04 20.86
CA ASP A 765 8.21 20.52 19.67
C ASP A 765 6.79 21.01 20.00
N ALA A 766 6.01 20.25 20.78
CA ALA A 766 4.70 20.68 21.27
C ALA A 766 4.79 21.96 22.13
N PHE A 767 5.81 22.10 22.97
CA PHE A 767 6.04 23.33 23.75
C PHE A 767 6.24 24.54 22.82
N VAL A 768 7.09 24.39 21.80
CA VAL A 768 7.36 25.45 20.83
C VAL A 768 6.10 25.83 20.05
N VAL A 769 5.31 24.83 19.67
CA VAL A 769 3.99 25.01 19.02
C VAL A 769 3.04 25.81 19.93
N GLY A 770 2.98 25.50 21.22
CA GLY A 770 2.16 26.22 22.20
C GLY A 770 2.56 27.69 22.35
N MET A 771 3.87 27.99 22.37
CA MET A 771 4.39 29.36 22.46
C MET A 771 4.22 30.16 21.16
N THR A 772 3.88 29.53 20.04
CA THR A 772 3.78 30.19 18.74
C THR A 772 2.40 30.81 18.50
N SER A 773 2.23 32.08 18.89
CA SER A 773 0.97 32.80 18.73
C SER A 773 0.62 33.19 17.28
N ARG A 774 -0.66 33.46 17.00
CA ARG A 774 -1.12 33.95 15.68
C ARG A 774 -0.42 35.24 15.25
N ALA A 775 -0.17 36.15 16.20
CA ALA A 775 0.55 37.39 15.95
C ALA A 775 1.99 37.14 15.51
N LEU A 776 2.69 36.19 16.16
CA LEU A 776 4.02 35.76 15.76
C LEU A 776 4.02 35.16 14.35
N ILE A 777 3.07 34.27 14.04
CA ILE A 777 2.93 33.67 12.70
C ILE A 777 2.73 34.74 11.62
N ASN A 778 1.80 35.68 11.85
CA ASN A 778 1.50 36.74 10.88
C ASN A 778 2.72 37.65 10.64
N ARG A 779 3.46 37.98 11.71
CA ARG A 779 4.69 38.77 11.63
C ARG A 779 5.75 38.06 10.79
N ILE A 780 5.98 36.77 11.02
CA ILE A 780 6.97 35.97 10.26
C ILE A 780 6.59 35.85 8.77
N ASN A 781 5.30 35.62 8.47
CA ASN A 781 4.81 35.51 7.10
C ASN A 781 4.91 36.83 6.30
N ARG A 782 4.68 37.98 6.95
CA ARG A 782 4.83 39.29 6.28
C ARG A 782 6.30 39.54 5.89
N THR A 783 7.23 39.23 6.79
CA THR A 783 8.67 39.46 6.57
C THR A 783 9.26 38.54 5.50
N THR A 784 8.96 37.24 5.54
CA THR A 784 9.42 36.26 4.53
C THR A 784 8.90 36.53 3.12
N SER A 785 7.78 37.27 2.98
CA SER A 785 7.22 37.63 1.69
C SER A 785 7.91 38.81 0.98
N LYS A 786 8.70 39.61 1.70
CA LYS A 786 9.33 40.84 1.19
C LYS A 786 10.81 40.69 0.82
N ASP A 787 11.52 39.69 1.35
CA ASP A 787 12.98 39.63 1.25
C ASP A 787 13.52 38.22 0.92
N GLN A 788 14.13 38.07 -0.27
CA GLN A 788 14.58 36.78 -0.83
C GLN A 788 15.84 36.23 -0.13
N ARG A 789 16.66 37.12 0.47
CA ARG A 789 17.94 36.76 1.09
C ARG A 789 17.79 36.00 2.42
N HIS A 790 16.60 36.01 3.03
CA HIS A 790 16.40 35.56 4.41
C HIS A 790 15.82 34.15 4.61
N ILE A 791 15.50 33.36 3.58
CA ILE A 791 15.15 31.94 3.81
C ILE A 791 16.35 31.18 4.41
N ASN A 792 17.58 31.55 4.01
CA ASN A 792 18.81 31.00 4.59
C ASN A 792 19.17 31.63 5.96
N ASN A 793 18.59 32.78 6.32
CA ASN A 793 18.82 33.52 7.57
C ASN A 793 17.55 33.71 8.40
N LEU A 794 16.57 32.79 8.29
CA LEU A 794 15.35 32.83 9.10
C LEU A 794 15.68 32.74 10.60
N TYR A 795 16.75 32.02 10.93
CA TYR A 795 17.31 31.94 12.27
C TYR A 795 17.74 33.32 12.79
N GLU A 796 18.67 34.02 12.10
CA GLU A 796 19.16 35.34 12.55
C GLU A 796 18.01 36.36 12.69
N LEU A 797 17.07 36.35 11.74
CA LEU A 797 15.92 37.25 11.78
C LEU A 797 15.01 37.02 12.99
N LEU A 798 14.84 35.76 13.39
CA LEU A 798 14.04 35.40 14.56
C LEU A 798 14.83 35.59 15.85
N LYS A 799 16.12 35.31 15.85
CA LYS A 799 17.02 35.51 16.98
C LYS A 799 16.95 36.95 17.49
N ASP A 800 17.08 37.93 16.60
CA ASP A 800 17.09 39.35 16.95
C ASP A 800 15.72 39.88 17.44
N ARG A 801 14.62 39.20 17.10
CA ARG A 801 13.25 39.71 17.31
C ARG A 801 12.44 38.95 18.34
N VAL A 802 12.75 37.67 18.56
CA VAL A 802 12.01 36.77 19.45
C VAL A 802 12.93 35.88 20.30
N GLY A 803 14.24 36.11 20.29
CA GLY A 803 15.19 35.43 21.17
C GLY A 803 14.79 35.52 22.65
N ASP A 804 14.37 36.71 23.09
CA ASP A 804 13.97 36.98 24.48
C ASP A 804 12.46 36.84 24.74
N ALA A 805 11.67 36.45 23.72
CA ALA A 805 10.22 36.37 23.84
C ALA A 805 9.72 35.19 24.71
N LEU A 806 10.61 34.23 25.02
CA LEU A 806 10.28 33.08 25.87
C LEU A 806 10.55 33.42 27.33
N ALA A 807 9.49 33.48 28.15
CA ALA A 807 9.62 33.73 29.57
C ALA A 807 10.56 32.70 30.25
N PRO A 808 11.59 33.14 30.99
CA PRO A 808 12.52 32.22 31.68
C PRO A 808 11.83 31.22 32.60
N SER A 809 10.73 31.64 33.25
CA SER A 809 9.91 30.80 34.13
C SER A 809 9.32 29.59 33.40
N LEU A 810 8.75 29.79 32.20
CA LEU A 810 8.17 28.71 31.39
C LEU A 810 9.25 27.75 30.90
N LYS A 811 10.42 28.26 30.52
CA LYS A 811 11.58 27.43 30.13
C LYS A 811 12.07 26.57 31.29
N ALA A 812 12.17 27.13 32.50
CA ALA A 812 12.56 26.40 33.70
C ALA A 812 11.51 25.31 34.07
N GLN A 813 10.21 25.63 34.00
CA GLN A 813 9.14 24.67 34.25
C GLN A 813 9.16 23.49 33.26
N LEU A 814 9.40 23.77 31.97
CA LEU A 814 9.59 22.75 30.95
C LEU A 814 10.76 21.82 31.30
N GLN A 815 11.94 22.39 31.60
CA GLN A 815 13.13 21.60 31.94
C GLN A 815 12.93 20.74 33.18
N HIS A 816 12.32 21.30 34.23
CA HIS A 816 12.01 20.56 35.47
C HIS A 816 11.10 19.36 35.18
N LYS A 817 9.98 19.57 34.48
CA LYS A 817 9.04 18.48 34.15
C LYS A 817 9.66 17.43 33.23
N LEU A 818 10.44 17.83 32.22
CA LEU A 818 11.16 16.91 31.32
C LEU A 818 12.13 15.95 32.03
N GLY A 819 12.62 16.32 33.23
CA GLY A 819 13.44 15.44 34.07
C GLY A 819 12.67 14.24 34.65
N SER A 820 11.34 14.36 34.76
CA SER A 820 10.46 13.35 35.35
C SER A 820 9.58 12.60 34.33
N VAL A 821 9.62 12.99 33.05
CA VAL A 821 8.78 12.42 31.98
C VAL A 821 9.09 10.95 31.73
N THR A 822 8.04 10.20 31.44
CA THR A 822 8.17 8.84 30.91
C THR A 822 7.23 8.64 29.74
N ALA A 823 7.74 8.17 28.60
CA ALA A 823 6.89 7.95 27.44
C ALA A 823 5.81 6.90 27.70
N SER A 824 4.59 7.25 27.35
CA SER A 824 3.44 6.36 27.31
C SER A 824 3.47 5.55 26.00
N TYR A 825 3.29 4.23 26.05
CA TYR A 825 3.27 3.39 24.85
C TYR A 825 1.90 2.76 24.65
N LYS A 826 1.40 2.76 23.41
CA LYS A 826 0.22 1.97 23.07
C LYS A 826 0.53 0.47 23.25
N PRO A 827 -0.18 -0.24 24.15
CA PRO A 827 0.03 -1.67 24.33
C PRO A 827 -0.36 -2.47 23.08
N ASP A 828 0.33 -3.59 22.88
CA ASP A 828 0.03 -4.58 21.84
C ASP A 828 -0.38 -5.91 22.50
N HIS A 829 -1.65 -5.99 22.91
CA HIS A 829 -2.21 -7.16 23.61
C HIS A 829 -2.95 -8.10 22.66
N THR A 830 -2.59 -8.10 21.37
CA THR A 830 -3.22 -8.97 20.38
C THR A 830 -2.84 -10.44 20.61
N ASP A 831 -3.84 -11.32 20.56
CA ASP A 831 -3.63 -12.77 20.46
C ASP A 831 -3.60 -13.24 19.00
N HIS A 832 -3.67 -12.31 18.05
CA HIS A 832 -3.64 -12.58 16.62
C HIS A 832 -2.32 -12.11 16.00
N GLY A 833 -1.64 -13.03 15.32
CA GLY A 833 -0.38 -12.77 14.64
C GLY A 833 -0.03 -13.88 13.66
N SER A 834 1.08 -13.73 12.93
CA SER A 834 1.58 -14.81 12.09
C SER A 834 2.14 -15.93 12.96
N MET A 835 1.56 -17.14 12.83
CA MET A 835 1.86 -18.30 13.67
C MET A 835 3.22 -18.94 13.33
N TYR A 836 3.46 -19.16 12.04
CA TYR A 836 4.66 -19.82 11.52
C TYR A 836 5.28 -19.00 10.39
N ASN A 837 6.54 -19.28 10.08
CA ASN A 837 7.18 -18.74 8.88
C ASN A 837 6.56 -19.35 7.62
N GLY A 838 6.63 -18.62 6.50
CA GLY A 838 6.02 -19.03 5.23
C GLY A 838 6.66 -20.26 4.55
N THR A 839 7.85 -20.66 4.99
CA THR A 839 8.61 -21.77 4.38
C THR A 839 8.13 -23.12 4.91
N ALA A 840 7.73 -24.02 4.00
CA ALA A 840 7.37 -25.39 4.32
C ALA A 840 8.55 -26.34 4.04
N TYR A 841 9.14 -26.90 5.10
CA TYR A 841 10.27 -27.82 5.01
C TYR A 841 9.78 -29.25 4.79
N GLY A 842 10.45 -30.02 3.91
CA GLY A 842 10.42 -31.48 4.01
C GLY A 842 11.13 -31.92 5.28
N LEU A 843 10.80 -33.10 5.79
CA LEU A 843 11.46 -33.65 6.99
C LEU A 843 12.26 -34.88 6.59
N ILE A 844 13.44 -35.02 7.18
CA ILE A 844 14.28 -36.21 7.08
C ILE A 844 14.95 -36.45 8.43
N GLU A 845 15.13 -37.71 8.79
CA GLU A 845 15.90 -38.12 9.95
C GLU A 845 17.28 -38.60 9.50
N LEU A 846 18.32 -38.04 10.10
CA LEU A 846 19.73 -38.42 9.88
C LEU A 846 20.39 -38.48 11.26
N ASP A 847 21.07 -39.60 11.58
CA ASP A 847 21.78 -39.80 12.85
C ASP A 847 20.92 -39.53 14.10
N GLY A 848 19.66 -39.95 14.09
CA GLY A 848 18.69 -39.73 15.18
C GLY A 848 18.25 -38.27 15.36
N LYS A 849 18.56 -37.38 14.40
CA LYS A 849 18.16 -35.96 14.39
C LYS A 849 17.27 -35.65 13.19
N VAL A 850 16.17 -34.94 13.45
CA VAL A 850 15.26 -34.47 12.41
C VAL A 850 15.76 -33.16 11.81
N TYR A 851 15.94 -33.14 10.49
CA TYR A 851 16.32 -31.96 9.72
C TYR A 851 15.18 -31.46 8.83
N GLY A 852 15.09 -30.14 8.69
CA GLY A 852 14.28 -29.51 7.65
C GLY A 852 14.99 -29.56 6.31
N VAL A 853 14.26 -29.82 5.22
CA VAL A 853 14.78 -29.84 3.86
C VAL A 853 14.03 -28.81 3.01
N THR A 854 14.75 -27.87 2.40
CA THR A 854 14.16 -26.93 1.43
C THR A 854 14.98 -26.91 0.15
N ARG A 855 14.36 -26.46 -0.96
CA ARG A 855 15.04 -26.31 -2.25
C ARG A 855 15.40 -24.84 -2.45
N LYS A 856 16.68 -24.56 -2.72
CA LYS A 856 17.20 -23.22 -2.96
C LYS A 856 17.87 -23.14 -4.35
N PRO A 857 17.70 -22.03 -5.11
CA PRO A 857 18.45 -21.83 -6.34
C PRO A 857 19.96 -21.90 -6.10
N ILE A 858 20.72 -22.52 -7.00
CA ILE A 858 22.17 -22.71 -6.83
C ILE A 858 22.88 -21.36 -6.76
N ASN A 859 22.54 -20.42 -7.64
CA ASN A 859 23.11 -19.07 -7.67
C ASN A 859 22.81 -18.21 -6.41
N ALA A 860 21.92 -18.66 -5.53
CA ALA A 860 21.54 -17.96 -4.30
C ALA A 860 22.07 -18.64 -3.02
N LEU A 861 22.90 -19.69 -3.14
CA LEU A 861 23.51 -20.36 -2.00
C LEU A 861 24.61 -19.49 -1.37
N SER A 862 24.65 -19.44 -0.04
CA SER A 862 25.81 -18.94 0.71
C SER A 862 26.89 -20.02 0.87
N HIS A 863 28.09 -19.63 1.30
CA HIS A 863 29.16 -20.55 1.66
C HIS A 863 28.69 -21.65 2.63
N ASP A 864 28.02 -21.27 3.72
CA ASP A 864 27.50 -22.22 4.72
C ASP A 864 26.44 -23.18 4.14
N GLU A 865 25.58 -22.67 3.25
CA GLU A 865 24.51 -23.46 2.65
C GLU A 865 25.04 -24.48 1.64
N ILE A 866 26.18 -24.23 0.99
CA ILE A 866 26.83 -25.21 0.09
C ILE A 866 27.23 -26.47 0.88
N PHE A 867 27.76 -26.29 2.08
CA PHE A 867 28.09 -27.43 2.95
C PHE A 867 26.86 -28.13 3.52
N SER A 868 25.72 -27.43 3.51
CA SER A 868 24.42 -27.95 3.92
C SER A 868 23.64 -28.62 2.77
N ILE A 869 24.20 -28.73 1.56
CA ILE A 869 23.58 -29.48 0.47
C ILE A 869 23.41 -30.94 0.86
N ARG A 870 22.20 -31.47 0.66
CA ARG A 870 21.85 -32.86 1.03
C ARG A 870 22.51 -33.90 0.13
N ASP A 871 22.64 -33.61 -1.16
CA ASP A 871 23.20 -34.54 -2.14
C ASP A 871 24.72 -34.38 -2.19
N ASP A 872 25.45 -35.32 -1.59
CA ASP A 872 26.91 -35.26 -1.51
C ASP A 872 27.61 -35.30 -2.87
N ARG A 873 27.04 -35.97 -3.88
CA ARG A 873 27.61 -35.99 -5.23
C ARG A 873 27.51 -34.60 -5.86
N LEU A 874 26.34 -33.97 -5.75
CA LEU A 874 26.12 -32.62 -6.23
C LEU A 874 26.96 -31.60 -5.45
N LYS A 875 27.06 -31.75 -4.13
CA LYS A 875 27.92 -30.92 -3.28
C LYS A 875 29.38 -30.99 -3.72
N LYS A 876 29.93 -32.20 -3.92
CA LYS A 876 31.29 -32.40 -4.42
C LYS A 876 31.47 -31.77 -5.80
N LYS A 877 30.50 -31.94 -6.72
CA LYS A 877 30.54 -31.36 -8.06
C LYS A 877 30.56 -29.83 -8.02
N ILE A 878 29.74 -29.21 -7.16
CA ILE A 878 29.72 -27.75 -6.97
C ILE A 878 31.03 -27.28 -6.35
N LEU A 879 31.54 -27.97 -5.33
CA LEU A 879 32.81 -27.61 -4.70
C LEU A 879 33.96 -27.68 -5.70
N SER A 880 34.11 -28.77 -6.44
CA SER A 880 35.14 -28.93 -7.48
C SER A 880 35.03 -27.85 -8.57
N TYR A 881 33.82 -27.49 -8.99
CA TYR A 881 33.62 -26.38 -9.93
C TYR A 881 34.01 -25.02 -9.34
N LEU A 882 33.68 -24.77 -8.07
CA LEU A 882 33.97 -23.50 -7.42
C LEU A 882 35.47 -23.30 -7.17
N THR A 883 36.17 -24.38 -6.82
CA THR A 883 37.58 -24.36 -6.39
C THR A 883 38.56 -24.77 -7.49
N ASP A 884 38.08 -24.97 -8.71
CA ASP A 884 38.86 -25.43 -9.86
C ASP A 884 39.62 -26.75 -9.54
N ASN A 885 38.87 -27.73 -8.99
CA ASN A 885 39.31 -29.05 -8.53
C ASN A 885 40.16 -29.10 -7.24
N LYS A 886 40.29 -28.01 -6.48
CA LYS A 886 40.90 -28.03 -5.14
C LYS A 886 39.91 -28.50 -4.06
N SER A 887 40.38 -29.09 -2.96
CA SER A 887 39.50 -29.48 -1.84
C SER A 887 39.24 -28.30 -0.91
N ALA A 888 37.99 -28.06 -0.51
CA ALA A 888 37.64 -27.18 0.62
C ALA A 888 36.88 -28.00 1.67
N LYS A 889 37.38 -28.02 2.91
CA LYS A 889 36.84 -28.83 4.00
C LYS A 889 35.66 -28.15 4.69
N ASP A 890 35.66 -26.82 4.76
CA ASP A 890 34.60 -26.05 5.41
C ASP A 890 34.28 -24.72 4.71
N SER A 891 33.25 -24.04 5.24
CA SER A 891 32.74 -22.76 4.73
C SER A 891 33.79 -21.63 4.77
N LYS A 892 34.65 -21.60 5.79
CA LYS A 892 35.68 -20.57 5.94
C LYS A 892 36.78 -20.74 4.90
N GLU A 893 37.25 -21.96 4.72
CA GLU A 893 38.23 -22.31 3.69
C GLU A 893 37.69 -22.01 2.29
N LEU A 894 36.43 -22.38 2.02
CA LEU A 894 35.76 -22.02 0.76
C LEU A 894 35.63 -20.51 0.59
N GLN A 895 35.39 -19.76 1.67
CA GLN A 895 35.30 -18.30 1.61
C GLN A 895 36.65 -17.63 1.30
N THR A 896 37.77 -18.24 1.73
CA THR A 896 39.12 -17.81 1.36
C THR A 896 39.42 -18.08 -0.11
N ILE A 897 39.06 -19.27 -0.62
CA ILE A 897 39.30 -19.66 -2.02
C ILE A 897 38.37 -18.89 -2.97
N VAL A 898 37.09 -18.77 -2.62
CA VAL A 898 36.05 -18.09 -3.40
C VAL A 898 35.39 -17.02 -2.53
N PRO A 899 35.87 -15.76 -2.60
CA PRO A 899 35.27 -14.68 -1.85
C PRO A 899 33.79 -14.49 -2.17
N LYS A 900 33.02 -13.97 -1.20
CA LYS A 900 31.57 -13.71 -1.33
C LYS A 900 31.19 -12.90 -2.58
N LYS A 901 32.07 -12.02 -3.02
CA LYS A 901 31.95 -11.22 -4.24
C LYS A 901 31.91 -12.07 -5.53
N GLN A 902 32.62 -13.20 -5.55
CA GLN A 902 32.76 -14.07 -6.74
C GLN A 902 31.81 -15.28 -6.72
N LEU A 903 31.34 -15.68 -5.53
CA LEU A 903 30.55 -16.90 -5.34
C LEU A 903 29.32 -16.97 -6.25
N THR A 904 28.49 -15.92 -6.28
CA THR A 904 27.27 -15.89 -7.10
C THR A 904 27.58 -16.04 -8.59
N ARG A 905 28.65 -15.40 -9.09
CA ARG A 905 29.04 -15.49 -10.51
C ARG A 905 29.43 -16.92 -10.89
N LYS A 906 30.33 -17.55 -10.12
CA LYS A 906 30.74 -18.95 -10.38
C LYS A 906 29.53 -19.89 -10.27
N LEU A 907 28.65 -19.71 -9.29
CA LEU A 907 27.44 -20.53 -9.16
C LEU A 907 26.47 -20.34 -10.33
N THR A 908 26.36 -19.13 -10.90
CA THR A 908 25.58 -18.89 -12.13
C THR A 908 26.20 -19.62 -13.32
N GLY A 909 27.53 -19.52 -13.52
CA GLY A 909 28.23 -20.27 -14.57
C GLY A 909 27.99 -21.79 -14.47
N PHE A 910 28.08 -22.33 -13.25
CA PHE A 910 27.72 -23.74 -13.01
C PHE A 910 26.28 -24.07 -13.46
N THR A 911 25.31 -23.19 -13.18
CA THR A 911 23.92 -23.43 -13.60
C THR A 911 23.72 -23.35 -15.12
N GLU A 912 24.47 -22.49 -15.79
CA GLU A 912 24.42 -22.32 -17.25
C GLU A 912 25.06 -23.53 -17.96
N GLU A 913 26.20 -24.01 -17.46
CA GLU A 913 26.89 -25.17 -18.03
C GLU A 913 26.17 -26.49 -17.75
N THR A 914 25.70 -26.69 -16.51
CA THR A 914 25.13 -27.99 -16.09
C THR A 914 23.62 -28.09 -16.26
N GLY A 915 22.93 -26.95 -16.43
CA GLY A 915 21.47 -26.87 -16.41
C GLY A 915 20.83 -27.10 -15.03
N ILE A 916 21.62 -27.34 -13.97
CA ILE A 916 21.09 -27.58 -12.62
C ILE A 916 20.73 -26.25 -11.96
N LYS A 917 19.43 -25.94 -11.86
CA LYS A 917 18.95 -24.63 -11.38
C LYS A 917 18.86 -24.51 -9.85
N SER A 918 18.71 -25.62 -9.12
CA SER A 918 18.46 -25.61 -7.68
C SER A 918 18.88 -26.90 -6.99
N SER A 919 19.25 -26.80 -5.71
CA SER A 919 19.64 -27.93 -4.87
C SER A 919 18.77 -28.01 -3.59
N ARG A 920 18.73 -29.19 -2.96
CA ARG A 920 18.10 -29.39 -1.65
C ARG A 920 19.14 -29.16 -0.56
N ILE A 921 18.80 -28.32 0.43
CA ILE A 921 19.65 -28.00 1.58
C ILE A 921 19.01 -28.48 2.89
N LEU A 922 19.84 -28.92 3.82
CA LEU A 922 19.51 -29.27 5.20
C LEU A 922 19.49 -28.00 6.06
N VAL A 923 18.43 -27.84 6.85
CA VAL A 923 18.25 -26.72 7.78
C VAL A 923 18.14 -27.28 9.19
N SER A 924 19.20 -27.10 9.97
CA SER A 924 19.24 -27.41 11.39
C SER A 924 18.55 -26.30 12.16
N ASN A 925 17.25 -26.44 12.43
CA ASN A 925 16.53 -25.56 13.35
C ASN A 925 15.68 -26.38 14.32
N LYS A 926 16.02 -26.31 15.61
CA LYS A 926 15.36 -27.03 16.72
C LYS A 926 13.88 -26.64 16.92
N SER A 927 13.42 -25.57 16.29
CA SER A 927 12.02 -25.11 16.34
C SER A 927 11.15 -25.59 15.17
N ILE A 928 11.71 -26.40 14.26
CA ILE A 928 10.92 -27.02 13.20
C ILE A 928 9.99 -28.05 13.84
N SER A 929 8.70 -27.82 13.67
CA SER A 929 7.65 -28.71 14.15
C SER A 929 6.65 -28.98 13.04
N VAL A 930 6.02 -30.14 13.15
CA VAL A 930 4.98 -30.60 12.24
C VAL A 930 3.65 -29.96 12.66
N ILE A 931 2.78 -29.65 11.71
CA ILE A 931 1.46 -29.07 12.02
C ILE A 931 0.35 -30.04 11.62
N ARG A 932 -0.75 -30.06 12.38
CA ARG A 932 -1.87 -31.00 12.17
C ARG A 932 -2.41 -31.01 10.74
N SER A 933 -2.46 -29.85 10.08
CA SER A 933 -2.97 -29.72 8.71
C SER A 933 -1.97 -30.17 7.63
N ALA A 934 -0.71 -30.41 7.98
CA ALA A 934 0.34 -30.82 7.07
C ALA A 934 1.38 -31.68 7.81
N PRO A 935 1.01 -32.91 8.24
CA PRO A 935 1.87 -33.77 9.07
C PRO A 935 3.15 -34.24 8.35
N TYR A 936 3.25 -34.01 7.05
CA TYR A 936 4.40 -34.35 6.20
C TYR A 936 5.33 -33.15 5.94
N LYS A 937 5.08 -31.99 6.58
CA LYS A 937 5.89 -30.78 6.45
C LYS A 937 6.24 -30.17 7.81
N GLY A 938 7.48 -29.67 7.91
CA GLY A 938 7.97 -28.92 9.04
C GLY A 938 7.82 -27.41 8.85
N TYR A 939 7.51 -26.70 9.93
CA TYR A 939 7.39 -25.25 9.99
C TYR A 939 8.08 -24.71 11.24
N THR A 940 8.68 -23.52 11.12
CA THR A 940 9.30 -22.82 12.25
C THR A 940 8.32 -21.80 12.83
N LEU A 941 8.26 -21.69 14.16
CA LEU A 941 7.49 -20.66 14.85
C LEU A 941 7.99 -19.26 14.45
N ASN A 942 7.06 -18.33 14.27
CA ASN A 942 7.39 -16.96 13.86
C ASN A 942 7.53 -16.01 15.07
N SER A 943 6.57 -15.99 15.99
CA SER A 943 6.60 -15.09 17.15
C SER A 943 5.70 -15.55 18.31
N TYR A 944 5.76 -14.81 19.43
CA TYR A 944 5.01 -15.04 20.65
C TYR A 944 4.00 -13.93 20.91
N ALA A 945 2.83 -14.28 21.45
CA ALA A 945 1.80 -13.33 21.84
C ALA A 945 2.17 -12.61 23.15
N TYR A 946 2.59 -13.38 24.16
CA TYR A 946 2.96 -12.87 25.48
C TYR A 946 3.86 -13.85 26.24
N CYS A 947 4.36 -13.38 27.39
CA CYS A 947 5.07 -14.16 28.39
C CYS A 947 4.27 -14.17 29.71
N ASP A 948 3.90 -15.35 30.19
CA ASP A 948 3.37 -15.52 31.54
C ASP A 948 4.51 -15.80 32.52
N VAL A 949 4.68 -14.94 33.53
CA VAL A 949 5.75 -15.08 34.53
C VAL A 949 5.24 -15.83 35.75
N TRP A 950 5.98 -16.87 36.14
CA TRP A 950 5.66 -17.74 37.27
C TRP A 950 6.74 -17.67 38.35
N LYS A 951 6.30 -17.65 39.60
CA LYS A 951 7.12 -17.81 40.81
C LYS A 951 7.05 -19.27 41.26
N ILE A 952 8.20 -19.92 41.38
CA ILE A 952 8.34 -21.35 41.66
C ILE A 952 9.18 -21.50 42.94
N PRO A 953 8.67 -22.20 43.98
CA PRO A 953 9.49 -22.62 45.12
C PRO A 953 10.70 -23.45 44.66
N HIS A 954 11.90 -23.16 45.17
CA HIS A 954 13.14 -23.81 44.73
C HIS A 954 13.80 -24.64 45.84
N LYS A 955 14.28 -24.00 46.90
CA LYS A 955 14.88 -24.68 48.07
C LYS A 955 14.35 -24.06 49.35
N LYS A 956 13.94 -24.88 50.31
CA LYS A 956 13.63 -24.45 51.67
C LYS A 956 14.95 -24.23 52.41
N ASP A 957 15.16 -23.04 52.92
CA ASP A 957 16.30 -22.74 53.79
C ASP A 957 16.15 -23.57 55.07
N LYS A 958 17.17 -24.37 55.39
CA LYS A 958 17.15 -25.29 56.53
C LYS A 958 17.19 -24.57 57.87
N LYS A 959 17.70 -23.32 57.93
CA LYS A 959 17.83 -22.53 59.17
C LYS A 959 16.60 -21.66 59.43
N THR A 960 16.01 -21.06 58.40
CA THR A 960 14.89 -20.12 58.55
C THR A 960 13.53 -20.74 58.22
N GLY A 961 13.50 -21.93 57.61
CA GLY A 961 12.26 -22.57 57.14
C GLY A 961 11.62 -21.89 55.93
N VAL A 962 12.21 -20.80 55.40
CA VAL A 962 11.66 -20.01 54.30
C VAL A 962 12.07 -20.59 52.94
N TYR A 963 11.15 -20.64 51.98
CA TYR A 963 11.47 -21.05 50.61
C TYR A 963 12.18 -19.94 49.84
N THR A 964 13.30 -20.28 49.21
CA THR A 964 13.87 -19.53 48.10
C THR A 964 13.04 -19.76 46.84
N TYR A 965 12.96 -18.76 45.96
CA TYR A 965 12.12 -18.81 44.77
C TYR A 965 12.94 -18.63 43.49
N LYS A 966 12.51 -19.33 42.43
CA LYS A 966 12.98 -19.17 41.06
C LYS A 966 11.85 -18.63 40.20
N TYR A 967 12.16 -17.77 39.24
CA TYR A 967 11.17 -17.21 38.32
C TYR A 967 11.35 -17.76 36.90
N LYS A 968 10.25 -18.15 36.27
CA LYS A 968 10.22 -18.69 34.91
C LYS A 968 9.12 -18.01 34.09
N GLY A 969 9.52 -17.47 32.96
CA GLY A 969 8.63 -17.02 31.90
C GLY A 969 8.25 -18.18 31.00
N VAL A 970 6.95 -18.35 30.79
CA VAL A 970 6.37 -19.25 29.81
C VAL A 970 5.96 -18.41 28.62
N LEU A 971 6.70 -18.54 27.52
CA LEU A 971 6.42 -17.84 26.27
C LEU A 971 5.31 -18.58 25.51
N VAL A 972 4.27 -17.85 25.11
CA VAL A 972 3.10 -18.43 24.44
C VAL A 972 3.12 -18.05 22.95
N PRO A 973 3.39 -19.01 22.05
CA PRO A 973 3.37 -18.75 20.61
C PRO A 973 1.97 -18.39 20.11
N TYR A 974 1.88 -17.57 19.06
CA TYR A 974 0.58 -17.30 18.40
C TYR A 974 -0.13 -18.57 17.91
N ALA A 975 0.62 -19.63 17.61
CA ALA A 975 0.07 -20.92 17.19
C ALA A 975 -0.67 -21.68 18.31
N GLU A 976 -0.28 -21.46 19.57
CA GLU A 976 -0.78 -22.20 20.74
C GLU A 976 -1.63 -21.33 21.68
N VAL A 977 -1.80 -20.04 21.38
CA VAL A 977 -2.40 -19.07 22.32
C VAL A 977 -3.81 -19.46 22.78
N ASN A 978 -4.65 -19.98 21.89
CA ASN A 978 -6.00 -20.40 22.23
C ASN A 978 -6.01 -21.65 23.11
N GLN A 979 -5.17 -22.64 22.79
CA GLN A 979 -5.00 -23.84 23.61
C GLN A 979 -4.41 -23.51 24.98
N TYR A 980 -3.47 -22.57 25.04
CA TYR A 980 -2.88 -22.13 26.30
C TYR A 980 -3.88 -21.39 27.18
N LYS A 981 -4.82 -20.62 26.59
CA LYS A 981 -5.89 -19.96 27.36
C LYS A 981 -6.85 -20.97 28.00
N SER A 982 -7.22 -22.03 27.28
CA SER A 982 -8.08 -23.08 27.84
C SER A 982 -7.35 -23.94 28.86
N THR A 983 -6.05 -24.21 28.63
CA THR A 983 -5.26 -25.11 29.49
C THR A 983 -3.84 -24.56 29.65
N PRO A 984 -3.61 -23.64 30.61
CA PRO A 984 -2.30 -23.02 30.81
C PRO A 984 -1.23 -24.05 31.20
N LYS A 985 -0.17 -24.17 30.40
CA LYS A 985 0.97 -25.03 30.74
C LYS A 985 1.75 -24.40 31.91
N ARG A 986 1.69 -25.02 33.09
CA ARG A 986 2.49 -24.63 34.26
C ARG A 986 3.97 -24.97 34.05
N PRO A 987 4.89 -24.26 34.70
CA PRO A 987 6.28 -24.68 34.74
C PRO A 987 6.42 -26.10 35.31
N VAL A 988 7.25 -26.91 34.67
CA VAL A 988 7.57 -28.27 35.13
C VAL A 988 8.76 -28.30 36.09
N ASP A 989 8.76 -29.28 37.00
CA ASP A 989 9.89 -29.64 37.85
C ASP A 989 10.97 -30.44 37.09
N LYS A 990 11.95 -30.98 37.82
CA LYS A 990 13.06 -31.79 37.29
C LYS A 990 12.61 -33.14 36.72
N ASP A 991 11.44 -33.62 37.13
CA ASP A 991 10.84 -34.88 36.70
C ASP A 991 9.77 -34.66 35.61
N GLY A 992 9.65 -33.43 35.10
CA GLY A 992 8.72 -33.06 34.03
C GLY A 992 7.27 -32.85 34.48
N ARG A 993 6.97 -32.92 35.79
CA ARG A 993 5.62 -32.74 36.33
C ARG A 993 5.32 -31.27 36.57
N SER A 994 4.06 -30.86 36.36
CA SER A 994 3.64 -29.47 36.63
C SER A 994 3.85 -29.12 38.10
N HIS A 995 4.60 -28.05 38.39
CA HIS A 995 4.90 -27.68 39.77
C HIS A 995 3.62 -27.21 40.50
N PRO A 996 3.13 -27.91 41.53
CA PRO A 996 1.81 -27.67 42.11
C PRO A 996 1.70 -26.30 42.79
N ALA A 997 2.77 -25.84 43.43
CA ALA A 997 2.84 -24.55 44.13
C ALA A 997 3.37 -23.39 43.27
N ALA A 998 3.43 -23.53 41.93
CA ALA A 998 3.84 -22.42 41.07
C ALA A 998 2.74 -21.36 41.00
N LYS A 999 3.06 -20.11 41.36
CA LYS A 999 2.12 -18.97 41.31
C LYS A 999 2.39 -18.11 40.08
N LYS A 1000 1.38 -17.89 39.23
CA LYS A 1000 1.47 -16.91 38.14
C LYS A 1000 1.48 -15.49 38.74
N LEU A 1001 2.50 -14.71 38.42
CA LEU A 1001 2.65 -13.34 38.92
C LEU A 1001 1.97 -12.33 38.00
N MET A 1002 2.29 -12.37 36.72
CA MET A 1002 1.75 -11.43 35.74
C MET A 1002 1.92 -11.95 34.32
N ARG A 1003 1.22 -11.28 33.39
CA ARG A 1003 1.38 -11.45 31.95
C ARG A 1003 2.03 -10.21 31.35
N LEU A 1004 3.07 -10.44 30.55
CA LEU A 1004 3.83 -9.41 29.85
C LEU A 1004 3.63 -9.54 28.35
N TYR A 1005 3.11 -8.50 27.75
CA TYR A 1005 2.96 -8.31 26.32
C TYR A 1005 4.06 -7.41 25.77
N LYS A 1006 4.20 -7.38 24.45
CA LYS A 1006 5.07 -6.41 23.80
C LYS A 1006 4.55 -5.00 24.05
N HIS A 1007 5.47 -4.07 24.29
CA HIS A 1007 5.20 -2.66 24.65
C HIS A 1007 4.62 -2.42 26.05
N ASP A 1008 4.44 -3.45 26.88
CA ASP A 1008 4.15 -3.24 28.29
C ASP A 1008 5.30 -2.45 28.96
N CYS A 1009 4.92 -1.44 29.74
CA CYS A 1009 5.85 -0.67 30.57
C CYS A 1009 5.88 -1.25 31.99
N ILE A 1010 7.08 -1.49 32.48
CA ILE A 1010 7.33 -2.04 33.81
C ILE A 1010 8.31 -1.15 34.57
N ASP A 1011 8.04 -0.97 35.86
CA ASP A 1011 8.96 -0.37 36.81
C ASP A 1011 9.80 -1.47 37.46
N LEU A 1012 11.11 -1.38 37.33
CA LEU A 1012 12.07 -2.24 38.00
C LEU A 1012 12.57 -1.49 39.25
N ILE A 1013 12.10 -1.90 40.41
CA ILE A 1013 12.51 -1.35 41.70
C ILE A 1013 13.60 -2.25 42.26
N ASN A 1014 14.84 -1.79 42.27
CA ASN A 1014 15.97 -2.58 42.75
C ASN A 1014 15.78 -2.92 44.23
N LYS A 1015 15.85 -4.21 44.59
CA LYS A 1015 15.60 -4.66 45.97
C LYS A 1015 16.65 -4.21 46.99
N ARG A 1016 17.85 -3.86 46.53
CA ARG A 1016 18.96 -3.44 47.39
C ARG A 1016 19.02 -1.91 47.52
N SER A 1017 18.96 -1.20 46.39
CA SER A 1017 19.11 0.26 46.37
C SER A 1017 17.78 1.02 46.45
N GLY A 1018 16.65 0.38 46.21
CA GLY A 1018 15.35 1.05 46.06
C GLY A 1018 15.20 1.85 44.77
N GLU A 1019 16.24 1.93 43.93
CA GLU A 1019 16.25 2.69 42.68
C GLU A 1019 15.19 2.16 41.72
N VAL A 1020 14.40 3.08 41.15
CA VAL A 1020 13.34 2.75 40.19
C VAL A 1020 13.83 3.03 38.78
N THR A 1021 13.91 1.99 37.95
CA THR A 1021 14.18 2.13 36.52
C THR A 1021 13.00 1.66 35.69
N ARG A 1022 12.44 2.56 34.87
CA ARG A 1022 11.34 2.22 33.96
C ARG A 1022 11.86 1.59 32.68
N LYS A 1023 11.27 0.47 32.29
CA LYS A 1023 11.62 -0.29 31.08
C LYS A 1023 10.37 -0.67 30.29
N ARG A 1024 10.56 -0.95 29.00
CA ARG A 1024 9.54 -1.48 28.09
C ARG A 1024 9.92 -2.87 27.62
N ILE A 1025 8.93 -3.77 27.51
CA ILE A 1025 9.11 -5.07 26.85
C ILE A 1025 9.20 -4.86 25.33
N ALA A 1026 10.39 -5.06 24.75
CA ALA A 1026 10.63 -4.92 23.32
C ALA A 1026 10.40 -6.23 22.54
N GLY A 1027 10.60 -7.39 23.16
CA GLY A 1027 10.42 -8.68 22.52
C GLY A 1027 10.75 -9.89 23.42
N PHE A 1028 10.60 -11.09 22.85
CA PHE A 1028 10.73 -12.37 23.54
C PHE A 1028 11.78 -13.26 22.84
N LYS A 1029 12.54 -14.05 23.62
CA LYS A 1029 13.55 -15.00 23.11
C LYS A 1029 13.32 -16.40 23.69
N ASN A 1030 13.53 -17.45 22.87
CA ASN A 1030 13.16 -18.86 23.12
C ASN A 1030 13.79 -19.52 24.36
N ASP A 1031 14.58 -18.80 25.16
CA ASP A 1031 15.39 -19.28 26.30
C ASP A 1031 15.02 -18.59 27.63
N ASN A 1032 13.74 -18.25 27.83
CA ASN A 1032 13.25 -17.58 29.05
C ASN A 1032 13.90 -16.18 29.27
N ARG A 1033 14.20 -15.47 28.18
CA ARG A 1033 14.74 -14.11 28.19
C ARG A 1033 13.77 -13.10 27.58
N LEU A 1034 13.76 -11.91 28.19
CA LEU A 1034 13.01 -10.74 27.73
C LEU A 1034 13.99 -9.69 27.19
N ASP A 1035 13.62 -9.05 26.09
CA ASP A 1035 14.31 -7.86 25.61
C ASP A 1035 13.67 -6.63 26.28
N LEU A 1036 14.45 -5.95 27.12
CA LEU A 1036 14.03 -4.76 27.88
C LEU A 1036 14.73 -3.52 27.32
N GLN A 1037 13.96 -2.47 27.02
CA GLN A 1037 14.50 -1.19 26.54
C GLN A 1037 14.13 -0.04 27.48
N ASN A 1038 14.89 1.05 27.43
CA ASN A 1038 14.55 2.27 28.16
C ASN A 1038 13.24 2.87 27.59
N SER A 1039 12.35 3.39 28.43
CA SER A 1039 11.07 3.97 28.00
C SER A 1039 11.22 5.26 27.22
N LEU A 1040 12.31 6.01 27.39
CA LEU A 1040 12.57 7.21 26.59
C LEU A 1040 13.43 6.92 25.36
N GLY A 1041 14.09 5.76 25.31
CA GLY A 1041 15.00 5.36 24.25
C GLY A 1041 14.28 5.00 22.95
N SER A 1042 14.87 5.33 21.80
CA SER A 1042 14.32 4.88 20.51
C SER A 1042 14.29 3.35 20.39
N LEU A 1043 13.40 2.84 19.54
CA LEU A 1043 13.18 1.40 19.29
C LEU A 1043 14.46 0.63 18.85
N LYS A 1044 15.54 1.33 18.47
CA LYS A 1044 16.75 0.77 17.88
C LYS A 1044 17.87 0.44 18.90
N SER A 1045 17.74 0.80 20.17
CA SER A 1045 18.78 0.47 21.17
C SER A 1045 18.79 -1.05 21.44
N LYS A 1046 19.77 -1.78 20.90
CA LYS A 1046 19.95 -3.22 21.17
C LYS A 1046 20.58 -3.41 22.54
N GLN A 1047 19.79 -3.81 23.53
CA GLN A 1047 20.31 -4.34 24.80
C GLN A 1047 20.36 -5.87 24.76
N LYS A 1048 21.26 -6.48 25.52
CA LYS A 1048 21.33 -7.95 25.64
C LYS A 1048 20.05 -8.43 26.36
N PRO A 1049 19.30 -9.41 25.80
CA PRO A 1049 18.13 -9.97 26.47
C PRO A 1049 18.48 -10.52 27.86
N ILE A 1050 17.61 -10.26 28.83
CA ILE A 1050 17.84 -10.62 30.24
C ILE A 1050 16.89 -11.75 30.62
N SER A 1051 17.38 -12.76 31.35
CA SER A 1051 16.53 -13.86 31.82
C SER A 1051 15.47 -13.38 32.80
N VAL A 1052 14.25 -13.92 32.71
CA VAL A 1052 13.16 -13.63 33.65
C VAL A 1052 13.58 -13.87 35.09
N ASN A 1053 14.36 -14.94 35.34
CA ASN A 1053 14.84 -15.24 36.69
C ASN A 1053 15.68 -14.10 37.26
N LYS A 1054 16.64 -13.57 36.49
CA LYS A 1054 17.51 -12.47 36.93
C LYS A 1054 16.68 -11.22 37.25
N ILE A 1055 15.79 -10.81 36.34
CA ILE A 1055 14.98 -9.58 36.48
C ILE A 1055 14.18 -9.60 37.80
N TYR A 1056 13.45 -10.68 38.07
CA TYR A 1056 12.57 -10.79 39.25
C TYR A 1056 13.31 -11.15 40.55
N THR A 1057 14.54 -11.65 40.45
CA THR A 1057 15.39 -11.87 41.63
C THR A 1057 15.91 -10.53 42.16
N GLU A 1058 16.42 -9.68 41.27
CA GLU A 1058 17.05 -8.40 41.60
C GLU A 1058 16.05 -7.26 41.87
N ASN A 1059 14.83 -7.35 41.32
CA ASN A 1059 13.87 -6.25 41.34
C ASN A 1059 12.47 -6.65 41.83
N HIS A 1060 11.78 -5.74 42.51
CA HIS A 1060 10.32 -5.74 42.55
C HIS A 1060 9.80 -5.15 41.24
N ILE A 1061 8.80 -5.77 40.64
CA ILE A 1061 8.25 -5.34 39.36
C ILE A 1061 6.82 -4.89 39.54
N SER A 1062 6.54 -3.67 39.11
CA SER A 1062 5.18 -3.15 38.98
C SER A 1062 4.88 -2.95 37.50
N LYS A 1063 3.70 -3.43 37.06
CA LYS A 1063 3.18 -3.16 35.71
C LYS A 1063 2.32 -1.92 35.79
N LYS A 1064 2.67 -0.89 35.02
CA LYS A 1064 1.81 0.30 34.88
C LYS A 1064 0.71 -0.01 33.87
N ASN A 1065 -0.54 0.20 34.27
CA ASN A 1065 -1.64 0.35 33.31
C ASN A 1065 -1.50 1.75 32.72
N THR A 1066 -0.96 1.86 31.51
CA THR A 1066 -0.75 3.13 30.77
C THR A 1066 -1.55 3.18 29.49
#